data_AF-A0A0T6BEW8-F1
#
_entry.id   AF-A0A0T6BEW8-F1
#
_cell.length_a   1.000
_cell.length_b   1.000
_cell.length_c   1.000
_cell.angle_alpha   90.00
_cell.angle_beta   90.00
_cell.angle_gamma   90.00
#
_symmetry.space_group_name_H-M   'P 1'
#
loop_
_entity.id
_entity.type
_entity.pdbx_description
1 polymer ?
#
loop_
_entity_poly.entity_id
_entity_poly.type
_entity_poly.pdbx_seq_one_letter_code
_entity_poly.pdbx_strand_id
1 'polypeptide(L)'
;MSVIMENVAATQFFASVVSEEEWKAIPSEIAKKIEDLAEQKFEELLTSKALSETAKFNAEKTLTEIQNQFETIKNENEQLKYKLEAATSTITELETQLSNTVSETAKLRETCSRLEKEVSDFRHQRNLAIDETDELSKMLERRNGEIERTQSDLAAVTKQLEAAVTAKCEALAKSEEVAALKMTLEYKEKRIEQERNLLNQQMETLTEELRSKTDELLNMRRDNTSRCFQLETKLTEKVQELKLVTDTVKTLTDTNNNLLTKIEQINKKFLDEKDIAIKTQEAFQHEMDAQKKLANLYKDMSQEKTELSEKLTQGYQEVKDKLDEAIEKYGELETKHRETCLAHEEILSKKNECITMLKKELDVAQDLIENIKNESFQKEVEGLSPSAAITSKFIKSGMTMTQIYSEYTSAIEQLASSKEEVGRLQVYINSIMQEIEEKSPYLAKQREDYERALDTIAELTKQNDDLINDMHTLRDTASEAKRSEGIVTRENSRIKKELQDLGRQVCHLLREVEQSRAGSSSTSTDQDLSDSTSSADIITKRLVTFGDVSELQANNQRLLALVRELSSKHEEVEELDLEEVAKLKSKVETMREQHADLLEQQERQAKMMSMLINQRDMYKGLYSQTMKGTGEDLVTLENSFRENSSESPKRDSENQSEDKIRDLDAKIESLQKELKNAKEEYEIYKKEKVANEKILLEQMEKCRTDLNEMVCQNAKLTTKIETSDEMFKV
;
A
#
# COMPACT_ATOMS: atom_id res chain seq x y z
N MET A 1 -34.25 64.44 -172.04
CA MET A 1 -34.17 64.74 -173.49
C MET A 1 -34.62 63.50 -174.25
N SER A 2 -35.92 63.16 -174.24
CA SER A 2 -36.37 61.81 -174.67
C SER A 2 -36.66 61.73 -176.18
N VAL A 3 -37.50 62.64 -176.68
CA VAL A 3 -38.21 62.59 -177.98
C VAL A 3 -37.32 62.68 -179.25
N ILE A 4 -36.00 62.56 -179.12
CA ILE A 4 -35.04 62.56 -180.25
C ILE A 4 -34.10 61.33 -180.22
N MET A 5 -34.02 60.60 -179.10
CA MET A 5 -33.24 59.35 -179.04
C MET A 5 -34.04 58.11 -179.46
N GLU A 6 -35.35 58.05 -179.16
CA GLU A 6 -36.25 56.93 -179.46
C GLU A 6 -36.10 56.44 -180.92
N ASN A 7 -36.39 57.32 -181.89
CA ASN A 7 -36.31 57.05 -183.34
C ASN A 7 -34.92 56.69 -183.90
N VAL A 8 -33.85 56.75 -183.12
CA VAL A 8 -32.47 56.41 -183.54
C VAL A 8 -31.93 55.19 -182.77
N ALA A 9 -32.31 55.05 -181.50
CA ALA A 9 -32.00 53.87 -180.70
C ALA A 9 -32.70 52.63 -181.25
N ALA A 10 -33.97 52.75 -181.67
CA ALA A 10 -34.76 51.65 -182.21
C ALA A 10 -34.11 51.00 -183.46
N THR A 11 -33.68 51.81 -184.42
CA THR A 11 -32.98 51.31 -185.62
C THR A 11 -31.62 50.69 -185.28
N GLN A 12 -30.89 51.19 -184.27
CA GLN A 12 -29.63 50.59 -183.82
C GLN A 12 -29.82 49.27 -183.07
N PHE A 13 -30.93 49.11 -182.34
CA PHE A 13 -31.26 47.86 -181.65
C PHE A 13 -31.41 46.71 -182.66
N PHE A 14 -32.20 46.93 -183.71
CA PHE A 14 -32.42 45.93 -184.76
C PHE A 14 -31.28 45.81 -185.78
N ALA A 15 -30.41 46.82 -185.95
CA ALA A 15 -29.22 46.72 -186.80
C ALA A 15 -28.21 45.63 -186.35
N SER A 16 -28.37 45.07 -185.15
CA SER A 16 -27.60 43.90 -184.69
C SER A 16 -28.18 42.54 -185.13
N VAL A 17 -29.40 42.53 -185.71
CA VAL A 17 -30.18 41.33 -186.04
C VAL A 17 -30.70 41.33 -187.49
N VAL A 18 -30.92 42.50 -188.08
CA VAL A 18 -31.54 42.69 -189.41
C VAL A 18 -30.69 43.66 -190.23
N SER A 19 -30.49 43.40 -191.53
CA SER A 19 -29.72 44.30 -192.40
C SER A 19 -30.49 45.56 -192.80
N GLU A 20 -29.76 46.59 -193.24
CA GLU A 20 -30.35 47.89 -193.61
C GLU A 20 -31.25 47.81 -194.87
N GLU A 21 -31.10 46.78 -195.70
CA GLU A 21 -32.00 46.50 -196.84
C GLU A 21 -33.28 45.79 -196.38
N GLU A 22 -33.16 44.79 -195.53
CA GLU A 22 -34.30 44.04 -194.97
C GLU A 22 -35.20 44.94 -194.11
N TRP A 23 -34.62 45.83 -193.30
CA TRP A 23 -35.40 46.78 -192.48
C TRP A 23 -36.19 47.76 -193.34
N LYS A 24 -35.63 48.22 -194.47
CA LYS A 24 -36.32 49.12 -195.42
C LYS A 24 -37.41 48.44 -196.25
N ALA A 25 -37.40 47.10 -196.33
CA ALA A 25 -38.48 46.34 -196.96
C ALA A 25 -39.72 46.19 -196.07
N ILE A 26 -39.60 46.46 -194.76
CA ILE A 26 -40.72 46.39 -193.81
C ILE A 26 -41.56 47.68 -193.89
N PRO A 27 -42.89 47.61 -194.06
CA PRO A 27 -43.77 48.79 -194.01
C PRO A 27 -43.62 49.55 -192.69
N SER A 28 -43.57 50.89 -192.74
CA SER A 28 -43.29 51.74 -191.58
C SER A 28 -44.21 51.50 -190.37
N GLU A 29 -45.48 51.14 -190.57
CA GLU A 29 -46.40 50.78 -189.49
C GLU A 29 -46.06 49.46 -188.79
N ILE A 30 -45.39 48.53 -189.48
CA ILE A 30 -44.96 47.24 -188.94
C ILE A 30 -43.61 47.41 -188.24
N ALA A 31 -42.69 48.21 -188.81
CA ALA A 31 -41.45 48.60 -188.15
C ALA A 31 -41.76 49.24 -186.78
N LYS A 32 -42.63 50.26 -186.75
CA LYS A 32 -43.05 50.88 -185.48
C LYS A 32 -43.65 49.90 -184.48
N LYS A 33 -44.55 48.99 -184.90
CA LYS A 33 -45.11 47.97 -183.98
C LYS A 33 -44.07 47.00 -183.42
N ILE A 34 -42.96 46.78 -184.13
CA ILE A 34 -41.83 45.98 -183.66
C ILE A 34 -40.97 46.79 -182.68
N GLU A 35 -40.77 48.08 -182.96
CA GLU A 35 -40.08 49.04 -182.07
C GLU A 35 -40.87 49.25 -180.77
N ASP A 36 -42.16 49.62 -180.84
CA ASP A 36 -43.10 49.77 -179.71
C ASP A 36 -43.10 48.51 -178.79
N LEU A 37 -43.14 47.32 -179.40
CA LEU A 37 -43.14 46.04 -178.67
C LEU A 37 -41.79 45.77 -178.00
N ALA A 38 -40.67 46.11 -178.65
CA ALA A 38 -39.34 45.92 -178.10
C ALA A 38 -39.04 46.93 -176.98
N GLU A 39 -39.47 48.19 -177.12
CA GLU A 39 -39.41 49.18 -176.05
C GLU A 39 -40.26 48.73 -174.85
N GLN A 40 -41.51 48.30 -175.06
CA GLN A 40 -42.34 47.73 -173.99
C GLN A 40 -41.65 46.54 -173.31
N LYS A 41 -41.05 45.61 -174.06
CA LYS A 41 -40.35 44.44 -173.48
C LYS A 41 -39.04 44.82 -172.80
N PHE A 42 -38.38 45.89 -173.22
CA PHE A 42 -37.21 46.44 -172.55
C PHE A 42 -37.59 47.16 -171.25
N GLU A 43 -38.69 47.90 -171.21
CA GLU A 43 -39.26 48.47 -169.98
C GLU A 43 -39.74 47.38 -169.01
N GLU A 44 -40.41 46.34 -169.48
CA GLU A 44 -40.78 45.17 -168.66
C GLU A 44 -39.53 44.49 -168.08
N LEU A 45 -38.44 44.38 -168.86
CA LEU A 45 -37.17 43.80 -168.38
C LEU A 45 -36.48 44.72 -167.37
N LEU A 46 -36.41 46.03 -167.62
CA LEU A 46 -35.82 47.01 -166.70
C LEU A 46 -36.59 47.10 -165.39
N THR A 47 -37.93 47.14 -165.44
CA THR A 47 -38.78 47.16 -164.24
C THR A 47 -38.71 45.83 -163.48
N SER A 48 -38.74 44.69 -164.17
CA SER A 48 -38.51 43.38 -163.55
C SER A 48 -37.13 43.28 -162.88
N LYS A 49 -36.08 43.77 -163.54
CA LYS A 49 -34.73 43.82 -162.97
C LYS A 49 -34.66 44.75 -161.76
N ALA A 50 -35.22 45.96 -161.84
CA ALA A 50 -35.23 46.91 -160.72
C ALA A 50 -36.03 46.38 -159.52
N LEU A 51 -37.16 45.71 -159.76
CA LEU A 51 -37.93 45.00 -158.73
C LEU A 51 -37.12 43.85 -158.13
N SER A 52 -36.38 43.09 -158.93
CA SER A 52 -35.51 41.99 -158.46
C SER A 52 -34.31 42.51 -157.64
N GLU A 53 -33.66 43.59 -158.06
CA GLU A 53 -32.59 44.24 -157.29
C GLU A 53 -33.11 44.86 -155.99
N THR A 54 -34.31 45.46 -156.02
CA THR A 54 -34.98 45.98 -154.82
C THR A 54 -35.40 44.86 -153.86
N ALA A 55 -35.95 43.76 -154.37
CA ALA A 55 -36.31 42.59 -153.58
C ALA A 55 -35.08 41.91 -152.97
N LYS A 56 -33.99 41.80 -153.74
CA LYS A 56 -32.69 41.32 -153.26
C LYS A 56 -32.14 42.22 -152.15
N PHE A 57 -32.09 43.53 -152.36
CA PHE A 57 -31.62 44.49 -151.35
C PHE A 57 -32.46 44.42 -150.06
N ASN A 58 -33.78 44.32 -150.18
CA ASN A 58 -34.66 44.13 -149.04
C ASN A 58 -34.41 42.79 -148.32
N ALA A 59 -34.14 41.71 -149.06
CA ALA A 59 -33.80 40.41 -148.47
C ALA A 59 -32.43 40.44 -147.76
N GLU A 60 -31.41 41.07 -148.36
CA GLU A 60 -30.08 41.26 -147.75
C GLU A 60 -30.15 42.16 -146.51
N LYS A 61 -30.99 43.20 -146.54
CA LYS A 61 -31.28 44.04 -145.38
C LYS A 61 -31.99 43.27 -144.27
N THR A 62 -33.07 42.54 -144.55
CA THR A 62 -33.77 41.78 -143.50
C THR A 62 -32.91 40.62 -142.97
N LEU A 63 -32.07 40.01 -143.80
CA LEU A 63 -31.13 38.97 -143.38
C LEU A 63 -30.06 39.54 -142.44
N THR A 64 -29.51 40.73 -142.73
CA THR A 64 -28.55 41.39 -141.83
C THR A 64 -29.21 41.92 -140.55
N GLU A 65 -30.44 42.41 -140.60
CA GLU A 65 -31.24 42.75 -139.41
C GLU A 65 -31.48 41.52 -138.51
N ILE A 66 -31.83 40.37 -139.11
CA ILE A 66 -32.00 39.09 -138.40
C ILE A 66 -30.67 38.57 -137.84
N GLN A 67 -29.56 38.71 -138.56
CA GLN A 67 -28.22 38.34 -138.06
C GLN A 67 -27.83 39.17 -136.83
N ASN A 68 -28.01 40.49 -136.88
CA ASN A 68 -27.72 41.39 -135.77
C ASN A 68 -28.61 41.08 -134.54
N GLN A 69 -29.89 40.76 -134.75
CA GLN A 69 -30.80 40.31 -133.70
C GLN A 69 -30.35 38.97 -133.10
N PHE A 70 -29.99 38.00 -133.95
CA PHE A 70 -29.51 36.69 -133.50
C PHE A 70 -28.22 36.79 -132.69
N GLU A 71 -27.26 37.61 -133.14
CA GLU A 71 -26.00 37.85 -132.40
C GLU A 71 -26.24 38.57 -131.07
N THR A 72 -27.17 39.55 -131.04
CA THR A 72 -27.59 40.21 -129.80
C THR A 72 -28.20 39.21 -128.81
N ILE A 73 -29.20 38.43 -129.25
CA ILE A 73 -29.86 37.40 -128.42
C ILE A 73 -28.87 36.32 -127.97
N LYS A 74 -27.92 35.93 -128.83
CA LYS A 74 -26.85 34.98 -128.48
C LYS A 74 -25.97 35.54 -127.36
N ASN A 75 -25.51 36.79 -127.48
CA ASN A 75 -24.68 37.45 -126.47
C ASN A 75 -25.43 37.65 -125.14
N GLU A 76 -26.73 37.97 -125.19
CA GLU A 76 -27.60 38.02 -124.01
C GLU A 76 -27.74 36.64 -123.35
N ASN A 77 -27.92 35.59 -124.12
CA ASN A 77 -28.03 34.21 -123.63
C ASN A 77 -26.72 33.71 -123.00
N GLU A 78 -25.56 34.01 -123.62
CA GLU A 78 -24.24 33.72 -123.03
C GLU A 78 -24.02 34.50 -121.72
N GLN A 79 -24.43 35.77 -121.63
CA GLN A 79 -24.40 36.53 -120.36
C GLN A 79 -25.36 35.97 -119.30
N LEU A 80 -26.56 35.54 -119.68
CA LEU A 80 -27.53 34.92 -118.78
C LEU A 80 -27.01 33.57 -118.27
N LYS A 81 -26.37 32.77 -119.12
CA LYS A 81 -25.72 31.51 -118.74
C LYS A 81 -24.59 31.75 -117.74
N TYR A 82 -23.70 32.73 -117.98
CA TYR A 82 -22.65 33.09 -117.03
C TYR A 82 -23.21 33.56 -115.67
N LYS A 83 -24.26 34.39 -115.68
CA LYS A 83 -24.96 34.83 -114.46
C LYS A 83 -25.61 33.66 -113.71
N LEU A 84 -26.19 32.70 -114.44
CA LEU A 84 -26.78 31.49 -113.87
C LEU A 84 -25.70 30.58 -113.24
N GLU A 85 -24.59 30.33 -113.95
CA GLU A 85 -23.46 29.54 -113.44
C GLU A 85 -22.84 30.18 -112.18
N ALA A 86 -22.63 31.50 -112.19
CA ALA A 86 -22.15 32.23 -111.01
C ALA A 86 -23.14 32.16 -109.83
N ALA A 87 -24.45 32.32 -110.08
CA ALA A 87 -25.47 32.20 -109.05
C ALA A 87 -25.60 30.76 -108.52
N THR A 88 -25.46 29.74 -109.37
CA THR A 88 -25.41 28.34 -108.93
C THR A 88 -24.19 28.10 -108.05
N SER A 89 -23.02 28.62 -108.41
CA SER A 89 -21.80 28.50 -107.60
C SER A 89 -21.98 29.13 -106.21
N THR A 90 -22.51 30.35 -106.11
CA THR A 90 -22.72 31.00 -104.80
C THR A 90 -23.82 30.34 -103.99
N ILE A 91 -24.87 29.79 -104.61
CA ILE A 91 -25.86 28.94 -103.94
C ILE A 91 -25.18 27.71 -103.34
N THR A 92 -24.39 26.95 -104.12
CA THR A 92 -23.71 25.76 -103.59
C THR A 92 -22.72 26.09 -102.47
N GLU A 93 -22.03 27.23 -102.54
CA GLU A 93 -21.14 27.67 -101.45
C GLU A 93 -21.96 27.97 -100.18
N LEU A 94 -23.03 28.75 -100.28
CA LEU A 94 -23.92 29.06 -99.16
C LEU A 94 -24.60 27.81 -98.58
N GLU A 95 -24.96 26.83 -99.40
CA GLU A 95 -25.49 25.53 -98.96
C GLU A 95 -24.44 24.75 -98.15
N THR A 96 -23.17 24.73 -98.57
CA THR A 96 -22.10 24.09 -97.77
C THR A 96 -21.81 24.84 -96.47
N GLN A 97 -21.80 26.17 -96.48
CA GLN A 97 -21.63 26.99 -95.27
C GLN A 97 -22.81 26.79 -94.28
N LEU A 98 -24.04 26.69 -94.79
CA LEU A 98 -25.22 26.38 -93.99
C LEU A 98 -25.15 24.95 -93.43
N SER A 99 -24.75 23.96 -94.22
CA SER A 99 -24.56 22.58 -93.77
C SER A 99 -23.50 22.48 -92.65
N ASN A 100 -22.38 23.19 -92.79
CA ASN A 100 -21.31 23.24 -91.79
C ASN A 100 -21.78 23.90 -90.49
N THR A 101 -22.43 25.07 -90.57
CA THR A 101 -22.95 25.77 -89.36
C THR A 101 -24.09 25.02 -88.67
N VAL A 102 -24.92 24.27 -89.41
CA VAL A 102 -25.91 23.34 -88.84
C VAL A 102 -25.21 22.16 -88.14
N SER A 103 -24.14 21.60 -88.71
CA SER A 103 -23.31 20.56 -88.08
C SER A 103 -22.64 21.05 -86.79
N GLU A 104 -22.09 22.26 -86.78
CA GLU A 104 -21.46 22.88 -85.62
C GLU A 104 -22.46 23.22 -84.51
N THR A 105 -23.60 23.81 -84.86
CA THR A 105 -24.66 24.12 -83.88
C THR A 105 -25.29 22.85 -83.28
N ALA A 106 -25.39 21.75 -84.05
CA ALA A 106 -25.78 20.45 -83.53
C ALA A 106 -24.77 19.90 -82.50
N LYS A 107 -23.47 19.91 -82.81
CA LYS A 107 -22.40 19.50 -81.88
C LYS A 107 -22.36 20.36 -80.63
N LEU A 108 -22.47 21.68 -80.77
CA LEU A 108 -22.52 22.60 -79.63
C LEU A 108 -23.73 22.29 -78.73
N ARG A 109 -24.91 22.06 -79.30
CA ARG A 109 -26.12 21.70 -78.56
C ARG A 109 -25.98 20.36 -77.82
N GLU A 110 -25.33 19.37 -78.42
CA GLU A 110 -24.99 18.11 -77.75
C GLU A 110 -24.02 18.34 -76.58
N THR A 111 -22.96 19.14 -76.76
CA THR A 111 -22.03 19.47 -75.67
C THR A 111 -22.68 20.25 -74.54
N CYS A 112 -23.60 21.18 -74.83
CA CYS A 112 -24.39 21.86 -73.82
C CYS A 112 -25.26 20.87 -73.03
N SER A 113 -25.97 19.97 -73.72
CA SER A 113 -26.82 18.96 -73.05
C SER A 113 -26.01 17.97 -72.20
N ARG A 114 -24.77 17.65 -72.58
CA ARG A 114 -23.83 16.88 -71.75
C ARG A 114 -23.42 17.68 -70.49
N LEU A 115 -23.00 18.93 -70.66
CA LEU A 115 -22.58 19.80 -69.55
C LEU A 115 -23.73 20.11 -68.58
N GLU A 116 -24.97 20.25 -69.07
CA GLU A 116 -26.17 20.41 -68.24
C GLU A 116 -26.42 19.20 -67.34
N LYS A 117 -26.19 17.98 -67.85
CA LYS A 117 -26.28 16.74 -67.06
C LYS A 117 -25.15 16.67 -66.03
N GLU A 118 -23.91 16.89 -66.44
CA GLU A 118 -22.75 16.90 -65.53
C GLU A 118 -22.93 17.92 -64.39
N VAL A 119 -23.46 19.12 -64.68
CA VAL A 119 -23.81 20.13 -63.66
C VAL A 119 -24.97 19.68 -62.76
N SER A 120 -25.93 18.89 -63.27
CA SER A 120 -26.99 18.29 -62.45
C SER A 120 -26.42 17.21 -61.51
N ASP A 121 -25.56 16.34 -62.02
CA ASP A 121 -24.94 15.24 -61.28
C ASP A 121 -24.01 15.77 -60.18
N PHE A 122 -23.17 16.77 -60.49
CA PHE A 122 -22.34 17.45 -59.48
C PHE A 122 -23.18 18.17 -58.42
N ARG A 123 -24.34 18.74 -58.78
CA ARG A 123 -25.27 19.33 -57.78
C ARG A 123 -25.88 18.25 -56.88
N HIS A 124 -26.22 17.09 -57.42
CA HIS A 124 -26.74 15.97 -56.64
C HIS A 124 -25.67 15.41 -55.68
N GLN A 125 -24.46 15.14 -56.17
CA GLN A 125 -23.32 14.69 -55.37
C GLN A 125 -22.99 15.68 -54.25
N ARG A 126 -22.95 16.99 -54.56
CA ARG A 126 -22.75 18.05 -53.57
C ARG A 126 -23.85 18.06 -52.50
N ASN A 127 -25.11 17.87 -52.88
CA ASN A 127 -26.20 17.83 -51.90
C ASN A 127 -26.07 16.61 -50.98
N LEU A 128 -25.79 15.41 -51.52
CA LEU A 128 -25.55 14.21 -50.71
C LEU A 128 -24.38 14.41 -49.73
N ALA A 129 -23.28 15.02 -50.18
CA ALA A 129 -22.14 15.32 -49.31
C ALA A 129 -22.49 16.36 -48.23
N ILE A 130 -23.36 17.34 -48.52
CA ILE A 130 -23.89 18.28 -47.51
C ILE A 130 -24.72 17.49 -46.49
N ASP A 131 -25.69 16.69 -46.93
CA ASP A 131 -26.56 15.89 -46.06
C ASP A 131 -25.75 14.95 -45.14
N GLU A 132 -24.70 14.31 -45.66
CA GLU A 132 -23.76 13.48 -44.89
C GLU A 132 -22.98 14.31 -43.85
N THR A 133 -22.43 15.48 -44.22
CA THR A 133 -21.76 16.36 -43.25
C THR A 133 -22.72 16.88 -42.17
N ASP A 134 -23.99 17.09 -42.52
CA ASP A 134 -25.04 17.55 -41.62
C ASP A 134 -25.45 16.45 -40.63
N GLU A 135 -25.43 15.17 -41.03
CA GLU A 135 -25.65 14.03 -40.13
C GLU A 135 -24.43 13.77 -39.24
N LEU A 136 -23.20 13.81 -39.79
CA LEU A 136 -21.97 13.70 -39.02
C LEU A 136 -21.83 14.82 -37.98
N SER A 137 -22.21 16.05 -38.31
CA SER A 137 -22.27 17.18 -37.37
C SER A 137 -23.23 16.89 -36.20
N LYS A 138 -24.47 16.46 -36.50
CA LYS A 138 -25.46 16.06 -35.48
C LYS A 138 -25.03 14.85 -34.66
N MET A 139 -24.16 13.99 -35.19
CA MET A 139 -23.53 12.91 -34.43
C MET A 139 -22.46 13.45 -33.47
N LEU A 140 -21.60 14.37 -33.92
CA LEU A 140 -20.58 15.02 -33.09
C LEU A 140 -21.20 15.85 -31.97
N GLU A 141 -22.26 16.62 -32.23
CA GLU A 141 -23.00 17.36 -31.19
C GLU A 141 -23.53 16.43 -30.09
N ARG A 142 -24.13 15.29 -30.47
CA ARG A 142 -24.61 14.28 -29.51
C ARG A 142 -23.46 13.69 -28.69
N ARG A 143 -22.34 13.33 -29.32
CA ARG A 143 -21.16 12.78 -28.61
C ARG A 143 -20.51 13.83 -27.70
N ASN A 144 -20.42 15.08 -28.10
CA ASN A 144 -19.95 16.16 -27.24
C ASN A 144 -20.87 16.33 -26.02
N GLY A 145 -22.20 16.31 -26.19
CA GLY A 145 -23.15 16.35 -25.08
C GLY A 145 -23.10 15.13 -24.15
N GLU A 146 -22.71 13.95 -24.65
CA GLU A 146 -22.41 12.77 -23.83
C GLU A 146 -21.08 12.91 -23.07
N ILE A 147 -20.06 13.50 -23.70
CA ILE A 147 -18.77 13.80 -23.08
C ILE A 147 -18.92 14.85 -21.96
N GLU A 148 -19.65 15.94 -22.19
CA GLU A 148 -19.92 16.97 -21.19
C GLU A 148 -20.68 16.41 -19.97
N ARG A 149 -21.68 15.54 -20.20
CA ARG A 149 -22.39 14.85 -19.12
C ARG A 149 -21.46 13.94 -18.32
N THR A 150 -20.72 13.06 -19.00
CA THR A 150 -19.82 12.13 -18.31
C THR A 150 -18.65 12.82 -17.61
N GLN A 151 -18.18 13.97 -18.11
CA GLN A 151 -17.25 14.86 -17.40
C GLN A 151 -17.89 15.50 -16.15
N SER A 152 -19.15 15.94 -16.24
CA SER A 152 -19.91 16.47 -15.10
C SER A 152 -20.16 15.42 -14.02
N ASP A 153 -20.54 14.21 -14.42
CA ASP A 153 -20.75 13.06 -13.53
C ASP A 153 -19.43 12.63 -12.87
N LEU A 154 -18.33 12.57 -13.63
CA LEU A 154 -17.00 12.28 -13.10
C LEU A 154 -16.57 13.35 -12.08
N ALA A 155 -16.72 14.63 -12.40
CA ALA A 155 -16.42 15.73 -11.47
C ALA A 155 -17.30 15.67 -10.19
N ALA A 156 -18.56 15.29 -10.30
CA ALA A 156 -19.45 15.10 -9.16
C ALA A 156 -19.01 13.90 -8.29
N VAL A 157 -18.63 12.77 -8.90
CA VAL A 157 -18.11 11.59 -8.19
C VAL A 157 -16.76 11.86 -7.54
N THR A 158 -15.83 12.55 -8.23
CA THR A 158 -14.56 12.97 -7.63
C THR A 158 -14.78 13.87 -6.42
N LYS A 159 -15.69 14.84 -6.50
CA LYS A 159 -16.03 15.70 -5.35
C LYS A 159 -16.69 14.95 -4.19
N GLN A 160 -17.50 13.92 -4.49
CA GLN A 160 -18.05 13.03 -3.45
C GLN A 160 -16.94 12.17 -2.81
N LEU A 161 -15.99 11.67 -3.60
CA LEU A 161 -14.84 10.91 -3.11
C LEU A 161 -13.93 11.78 -2.23
N GLU A 162 -13.62 13.01 -2.64
CA GLU A 162 -12.90 14.00 -1.83
C GLU A 162 -13.58 14.24 -0.48
N ALA A 163 -14.90 14.48 -0.48
CA ALA A 163 -15.68 14.68 0.73
C ALA A 163 -15.75 13.42 1.63
N ALA A 164 -15.78 12.23 1.05
CA ALA A 164 -15.72 10.97 1.79
C ALA A 164 -14.32 10.73 2.39
N VAL A 165 -13.25 11.09 1.67
CA VAL A 165 -11.87 11.00 2.15
C VAL A 165 -11.61 11.98 3.29
N THR A 166 -12.04 13.25 3.19
CA THR A 166 -11.87 14.21 4.30
C THR A 166 -12.67 13.78 5.53
N ALA A 167 -13.93 13.35 5.36
CA ALA A 167 -14.73 12.80 6.46
C ALA A 167 -14.11 11.56 7.10
N LYS A 168 -13.49 10.66 6.32
CA LYS A 168 -12.74 9.50 6.83
C LYS A 168 -11.51 9.94 7.63
N CYS A 169 -10.72 10.89 7.13
CA CYS A 169 -9.54 11.42 7.83
C CYS A 169 -9.92 12.12 9.15
N GLU A 170 -11.00 12.91 9.16
CA GLU A 170 -11.56 13.49 10.40
C GLU A 170 -12.01 12.42 11.40
N ALA A 171 -12.67 11.35 10.92
CA ALA A 171 -13.12 10.25 11.78
C ALA A 171 -11.94 9.47 12.37
N LEU A 172 -10.88 9.24 11.60
CA LEU A 172 -9.64 8.62 12.08
C LEU A 172 -8.95 9.48 13.14
N ALA A 173 -8.78 10.79 12.89
CA ALA A 173 -8.17 11.70 13.86
C ALA A 173 -8.96 11.76 15.19
N LYS A 174 -10.30 11.78 15.13
CA LYS A 174 -11.17 11.70 16.32
C LYS A 174 -11.07 10.34 17.01
N SER A 175 -10.89 9.25 16.27
CA SER A 175 -10.67 7.90 16.82
C SER A 175 -9.32 7.80 17.55
N GLU A 176 -8.26 8.41 17.01
CA GLU A 176 -6.94 8.48 17.65
C GLU A 176 -6.95 9.36 18.91
N GLU A 177 -7.64 10.50 18.88
CA GLU A 177 -7.87 11.35 20.06
C GLU A 177 -8.60 10.56 21.17
N VAL A 178 -9.69 9.86 20.82
CA VAL A 178 -10.43 9.00 21.77
C VAL A 178 -9.57 7.86 22.31
N ALA A 179 -8.70 7.26 21.49
CA ALA A 179 -7.76 6.23 21.94
C ALA A 179 -6.71 6.78 22.94
N ALA A 180 -6.14 7.96 22.66
CA ALA A 180 -5.21 8.63 23.56
C ALA A 180 -5.88 9.06 24.88
N LEU A 181 -7.11 9.56 24.83
CA LEU A 181 -7.92 9.85 26.01
C LEU A 181 -8.24 8.58 26.82
N LYS A 182 -8.61 7.46 26.17
CA LYS A 182 -8.83 6.16 26.82
C LYS A 182 -7.56 5.68 27.54
N MET A 183 -6.41 5.72 26.86
CA MET A 183 -5.13 5.33 27.46
C MET A 183 -4.77 6.22 28.67
N THR A 184 -5.03 7.52 28.58
CA THR A 184 -4.85 8.48 29.68
C THR A 184 -5.79 8.21 30.86
N LEU A 185 -7.02 7.78 30.60
CA LEU A 185 -7.98 7.37 31.63
C LEU A 185 -7.57 6.04 32.28
N GLU A 186 -7.15 5.03 31.51
CA GLU A 186 -6.66 3.77 32.06
C GLU A 186 -5.45 3.95 32.98
N TYR A 187 -4.52 4.86 32.66
CA TYR A 187 -3.41 5.19 33.55
C TYR A 187 -3.88 5.85 34.86
N LYS A 188 -4.87 6.76 34.79
CA LYS A 188 -5.47 7.39 35.98
C LYS A 188 -6.22 6.37 36.84
N GLU A 189 -6.98 5.47 36.22
CA GLU A 189 -7.70 4.38 36.86
C GLU A 189 -6.74 3.42 37.56
N LYS A 190 -5.70 2.93 36.87
CA LYS A 190 -4.65 2.07 37.45
C LYS A 190 -3.94 2.75 38.63
N ARG A 191 -3.71 4.07 38.58
CA ARG A 191 -3.10 4.84 39.67
C ARG A 191 -4.04 4.96 40.88
N ILE A 192 -5.31 5.30 40.66
CA ILE A 192 -6.33 5.37 41.72
C ILE A 192 -6.59 4.00 42.34
N GLU A 193 -6.55 2.92 41.55
CA GLU A 193 -6.69 1.55 42.04
C GLU A 193 -5.47 1.11 42.88
N GLN A 194 -4.25 1.54 42.52
CA GLN A 194 -3.07 1.36 43.36
C GLN A 194 -3.16 2.16 44.68
N GLU A 195 -3.59 3.42 44.63
CA GLU A 195 -3.85 4.26 45.81
C GLU A 195 -4.91 3.61 46.72
N ARG A 196 -6.01 3.12 46.15
CA ARG A 196 -7.10 2.42 46.87
C ARG A 196 -6.61 1.13 47.54
N ASN A 197 -5.82 0.33 46.84
CA ASN A 197 -5.31 -0.93 47.39
C ASN A 197 -4.25 -0.71 48.48
N LEU A 198 -3.42 0.33 48.36
CA LEU A 198 -2.51 0.74 49.44
C LEU A 198 -3.28 1.21 50.68
N LEU A 199 -4.32 2.03 50.51
CA LEU A 199 -5.19 2.47 51.62
C LEU A 199 -5.92 1.29 52.27
N ASN A 200 -6.44 0.35 51.50
CA ASN A 200 -7.06 -0.87 52.02
C ASN A 200 -6.08 -1.70 52.84
N GLN A 201 -4.85 -1.91 52.36
CA GLN A 201 -3.80 -2.61 53.11
C GLN A 201 -3.45 -1.88 54.42
N GLN A 202 -3.38 -0.55 54.41
CA GLN A 202 -3.16 0.25 55.62
C GLN A 202 -4.32 0.13 56.62
N MET A 203 -5.58 0.11 56.16
CA MET A 203 -6.73 -0.15 57.03
C MET A 203 -6.71 -1.57 57.60
N GLU A 204 -6.32 -2.57 56.80
CA GLU A 204 -6.21 -3.96 57.21
C GLU A 204 -5.14 -4.13 58.29
N THR A 205 -3.93 -3.59 58.10
CA THR A 205 -2.88 -3.64 59.12
C THR A 205 -3.26 -2.90 60.39
N LEU A 206 -3.87 -1.71 60.30
CA LEU A 206 -4.36 -0.97 61.47
C LEU A 206 -5.49 -1.71 62.20
N THR A 207 -6.33 -2.45 61.47
CA THR A 207 -7.40 -3.26 62.07
C THR A 207 -6.83 -4.50 62.77
N GLU A 208 -5.84 -5.17 62.18
CA GLU A 208 -5.13 -6.30 62.79
C GLU A 208 -4.31 -5.85 64.02
N GLU A 209 -3.63 -4.69 63.97
CA GLU A 209 -2.94 -4.10 65.11
C GLU A 209 -3.92 -3.75 66.24
N LEU A 210 -5.05 -3.09 65.93
CA LEU A 210 -6.08 -2.73 66.91
C LEU A 210 -6.74 -3.97 67.52
N ARG A 211 -6.98 -5.01 66.72
CA ARG A 211 -7.44 -6.33 67.18
C ARG A 211 -6.42 -6.98 68.11
N SER A 212 -5.15 -7.06 67.69
CA SER A 212 -4.06 -7.64 68.48
C SER A 212 -3.90 -6.92 69.82
N LYS A 213 -3.93 -5.58 69.83
CA LYS A 213 -3.91 -4.76 71.05
C LYS A 213 -5.17 -4.94 71.91
N THR A 214 -6.33 -5.20 71.31
CA THR A 214 -7.56 -5.54 72.03
C THR A 214 -7.45 -6.92 72.68
N ASP A 215 -6.93 -7.93 71.98
CA ASP A 215 -6.70 -9.28 72.49
C ASP A 215 -5.61 -9.30 73.59
N GLU A 216 -4.53 -8.52 73.44
CA GLU A 216 -3.54 -8.24 74.49
C GLU A 216 -4.20 -7.64 75.73
N LEU A 217 -5.02 -6.60 75.59
CA LEU A 217 -5.72 -5.96 76.71
C LEU A 217 -6.74 -6.90 77.37
N LEU A 218 -7.43 -7.74 76.60
CA LEU A 218 -8.35 -8.75 77.12
C LEU A 218 -7.62 -9.85 77.89
N ASN A 219 -6.45 -10.29 77.41
CA ASN A 219 -5.63 -11.28 78.11
C ASN A 219 -4.98 -10.68 79.37
N MET A 220 -4.39 -9.48 79.30
CA MET A 220 -3.90 -8.75 80.48
C MET A 220 -5.02 -8.51 81.52
N ARG A 221 -6.26 -8.26 81.07
CA ARG A 221 -7.43 -8.15 81.97
C ARG A 221 -7.81 -9.49 82.59
N ARG A 222 -7.79 -10.59 81.82
CA ARG A 222 -8.02 -11.96 82.33
C ARG A 222 -6.97 -12.36 83.36
N ASP A 223 -5.69 -12.13 83.06
CA ASP A 223 -4.58 -12.48 83.93
C ASP A 223 -4.57 -11.64 85.22
N ASN A 224 -4.85 -10.34 85.13
CA ASN A 224 -5.06 -9.51 86.32
C ASN A 224 -6.27 -9.96 87.14
N THR A 225 -7.38 -10.35 86.49
CA THR A 225 -8.58 -10.86 87.19
C THR A 225 -8.29 -12.21 87.87
N SER A 226 -7.58 -13.11 87.21
CA SER A 226 -7.10 -14.39 87.76
C SER A 226 -6.14 -14.16 88.92
N ARG A 227 -5.21 -13.20 88.81
CA ARG A 227 -4.28 -12.82 89.88
C ARG A 227 -5.00 -12.19 91.07
N CYS A 228 -6.00 -11.34 90.86
CA CYS A 228 -6.85 -10.82 91.93
C CYS A 228 -7.59 -11.97 92.63
N PHE A 229 -8.25 -12.85 91.88
CA PHE A 229 -8.96 -14.01 92.47
C PHE A 229 -8.03 -14.94 93.26
N GLN A 230 -6.80 -15.19 92.76
CA GLN A 230 -5.79 -15.96 93.49
C GLN A 230 -5.30 -15.25 94.77
N LEU A 231 -5.17 -13.91 94.75
CA LEU A 231 -4.79 -13.13 95.91
C LEU A 231 -5.93 -13.03 96.93
N GLU A 232 -7.18 -12.89 96.48
CA GLU A 232 -8.38 -12.95 97.33
C GLU A 232 -8.54 -14.34 97.96
N THR A 233 -8.33 -15.42 97.20
CA THR A 233 -8.33 -16.80 97.71
C THR A 233 -7.27 -16.94 98.81
N LYS A 234 -6.00 -16.60 98.52
CA LYS A 234 -4.92 -16.64 99.52
C LYS A 234 -5.14 -15.72 100.72
N LEU A 235 -5.80 -14.57 100.53
CA LEU A 235 -6.19 -13.69 101.62
C LEU A 235 -7.27 -14.32 102.50
N THR A 236 -8.28 -14.96 101.91
CA THR A 236 -9.30 -15.68 102.68
C THR A 236 -8.75 -16.91 103.39
N GLU A 237 -7.83 -17.67 102.78
CA GLU A 237 -7.05 -18.73 103.43
C GLU A 237 -6.30 -18.19 104.65
N LYS A 238 -5.50 -17.13 104.48
CA LYS A 238 -4.71 -16.54 105.58
C LYS A 238 -5.57 -15.86 106.66
N VAL A 239 -6.75 -15.33 106.31
CA VAL A 239 -7.74 -14.84 107.28
C VAL A 239 -8.41 -16.00 108.03
N GLN A 240 -8.62 -17.16 107.41
CA GLN A 240 -9.10 -18.37 108.10
C GLN A 240 -8.03 -18.96 109.02
N GLU A 241 -6.78 -19.09 108.56
CA GLU A 241 -5.63 -19.47 109.40
C GLU A 241 -5.48 -18.52 110.60
N LEU A 242 -5.52 -17.20 110.38
CA LEU A 242 -5.44 -16.22 111.47
C LEU A 242 -6.61 -16.33 112.45
N LYS A 243 -7.83 -16.63 112.00
CA LYS A 243 -8.96 -16.90 112.90
C LYS A 243 -8.72 -18.15 113.73
N LEU A 244 -8.36 -19.27 113.10
CA LEU A 244 -8.04 -20.52 113.80
C LEU A 244 -6.90 -20.36 114.81
N VAL A 245 -5.84 -19.63 114.47
CA VAL A 245 -4.75 -19.29 115.39
C VAL A 245 -5.23 -18.36 116.50
N THR A 246 -6.09 -17.37 116.21
CA THR A 246 -6.66 -16.48 117.23
C THR A 246 -7.55 -17.26 118.21
N ASP A 247 -8.34 -18.22 117.72
CA ASP A 247 -9.20 -19.07 118.55
C ASP A 247 -8.38 -20.07 119.38
N THR A 248 -7.29 -20.64 118.85
CA THR A 248 -6.36 -21.47 119.66
C THR A 248 -5.60 -20.63 120.70
N VAL A 249 -5.14 -19.43 120.35
CA VAL A 249 -4.56 -18.49 121.33
C VAL A 249 -5.58 -18.11 122.39
N LYS A 250 -6.83 -17.83 122.03
CA LYS A 250 -7.90 -17.48 122.97
C LYS A 250 -8.20 -18.63 123.93
N THR A 251 -8.42 -19.84 123.42
CA THR A 251 -8.64 -21.03 124.26
C THR A 251 -7.42 -21.35 125.14
N LEU A 252 -6.19 -21.15 124.65
CA LEU A 252 -4.99 -21.23 125.48
C LEU A 252 -4.98 -20.17 126.59
N THR A 253 -5.32 -18.90 126.30
CA THR A 253 -5.44 -17.86 127.34
C THR A 253 -6.55 -18.17 128.35
N ASP A 254 -7.68 -18.71 127.90
CA ASP A 254 -8.77 -19.13 128.79
C ASP A 254 -8.33 -20.30 129.69
N THR A 255 -7.61 -21.30 129.16
CA THR A 255 -7.03 -22.36 130.01
C THR A 255 -5.96 -21.83 130.97
N ASN A 256 -5.12 -20.88 130.55
CA ASN A 256 -4.12 -20.27 131.42
C ASN A 256 -4.76 -19.44 132.54
N ASN A 257 -5.82 -18.67 132.24
CA ASN A 257 -6.60 -17.95 133.25
C ASN A 257 -7.29 -18.92 134.24
N ASN A 258 -7.80 -20.06 133.76
CA ASN A 258 -8.34 -21.12 134.61
C ASN A 258 -7.26 -21.82 135.47
N LEU A 259 -6.00 -21.89 135.01
CA LEU A 259 -4.88 -22.37 135.81
C LEU A 259 -4.42 -21.33 136.84
N LEU A 260 -4.32 -20.05 136.46
CA LEU A 260 -3.97 -18.95 137.36
C LEU A 260 -4.97 -18.79 138.49
N THR A 261 -6.28 -18.73 138.19
CA THR A 261 -7.32 -18.66 139.23
C THR A 261 -7.36 -19.90 140.12
N LYS A 262 -6.96 -21.08 139.62
CA LYS A 262 -6.79 -22.29 140.43
C LYS A 262 -5.55 -22.25 141.33
N ILE A 263 -4.45 -21.64 140.86
CA ILE A 263 -3.26 -21.35 141.66
C ILE A 263 -3.59 -20.33 142.76
N GLU A 264 -4.34 -19.26 142.45
CA GLU A 264 -4.84 -18.28 143.42
C GLU A 264 -5.72 -18.93 144.49
N GLN A 265 -6.64 -19.84 144.11
CA GLN A 265 -7.45 -20.60 145.05
C GLN A 265 -6.62 -21.50 145.98
N ILE A 266 -5.55 -22.13 145.48
CA ILE A 266 -4.63 -22.96 146.28
C ILE A 266 -3.80 -22.07 147.22
N ASN A 267 -3.23 -20.98 146.71
CA ASN A 267 -2.47 -20.01 147.51
C ASN A 267 -3.33 -19.38 148.61
N LYS A 268 -4.61 -19.08 148.32
CA LYS A 268 -5.54 -18.57 149.33
C LYS A 268 -5.82 -19.61 150.42
N LYS A 269 -6.09 -20.87 150.07
CA LYS A 269 -6.26 -21.95 151.06
C LYS A 269 -5.03 -22.12 151.95
N PHE A 270 -3.83 -22.07 151.36
CA PHE A 270 -2.58 -22.12 152.11
C PHE A 270 -2.40 -20.92 153.05
N LEU A 271 -2.88 -19.73 152.65
CA LEU A 271 -2.92 -18.54 153.52
C LEU A 271 -3.92 -18.74 154.68
N ASP A 272 -5.13 -19.22 154.38
CA ASP A 272 -6.18 -19.47 155.37
C ASP A 272 -5.74 -20.54 156.40
N GLU A 273 -5.08 -21.63 155.96
CA GLU A 273 -4.48 -22.66 156.82
C GLU A 273 -3.35 -22.10 157.70
N LYS A 274 -2.49 -21.23 157.15
CA LYS A 274 -1.42 -20.56 157.90
C LYS A 274 -1.97 -19.61 158.97
N ASP A 275 -3.02 -18.86 158.65
CA ASP A 275 -3.69 -17.96 159.59
C ASP A 275 -4.40 -18.72 160.72
N ILE A 276 -4.93 -19.92 160.45
CA ILE A 276 -5.45 -20.83 161.48
C ILE A 276 -4.30 -21.30 162.38
N ALA A 277 -3.17 -21.74 161.81
CA ALA A 277 -2.02 -22.19 162.58
C ALA A 277 -1.48 -21.10 163.53
N ILE A 278 -1.32 -19.86 163.04
CA ILE A 278 -0.90 -18.70 163.85
C ILE A 278 -1.85 -18.50 165.03
N LYS A 279 -3.16 -18.46 164.80
CA LYS A 279 -4.16 -18.27 165.88
C LYS A 279 -4.13 -19.39 166.93
N THR A 280 -3.86 -20.64 166.54
CA THR A 280 -3.66 -21.72 167.52
C THR A 280 -2.38 -21.54 168.34
N GLN A 281 -1.30 -21.04 167.73
CA GLN A 281 -0.04 -20.79 168.43
C GLN A 281 -0.14 -19.61 169.40
N GLU A 282 -0.87 -18.54 169.05
CA GLU A 282 -1.17 -17.41 169.94
C GLU A 282 -1.99 -17.84 171.17
N ALA A 283 -2.95 -18.76 170.98
CA ALA A 283 -3.74 -19.33 172.08
C ALA A 283 -2.87 -20.13 173.08
N PHE A 284 -2.00 -21.01 172.58
CA PHE A 284 -1.06 -21.77 173.43
C PHE A 284 -0.08 -20.85 174.18
N GLN A 285 0.38 -19.76 173.56
CA GLN A 285 1.24 -18.78 174.22
C GLN A 285 0.52 -18.07 175.39
N HIS A 286 -0.74 -17.69 175.20
CA HIS A 286 -1.57 -17.09 176.26
C HIS A 286 -1.80 -18.06 177.44
N GLU A 287 -1.99 -19.35 177.18
CA GLU A 287 -2.16 -20.36 178.24
C GLU A 287 -0.86 -20.57 179.05
N MET A 288 0.30 -20.60 178.38
CA MET A 288 1.61 -20.68 179.04
C MET A 288 1.90 -19.49 179.98
N ASP A 289 1.58 -18.26 179.56
CA ASP A 289 1.81 -17.07 180.38
C ASP A 289 0.78 -16.90 181.51
N ALA A 290 -0.37 -17.61 181.45
CA ALA A 290 -1.25 -17.79 182.59
C ALA A 290 -0.67 -18.76 183.64
N GLN A 291 -0.16 -19.93 183.20
CA GLN A 291 0.45 -20.92 184.11
C GLN A 291 1.68 -20.36 184.86
N LYS A 292 2.54 -19.57 184.19
CA LYS A 292 3.69 -18.90 184.84
C LYS A 292 3.30 -18.01 186.02
N LYS A 293 2.18 -17.29 185.92
CA LYS A 293 1.72 -16.38 186.99
C LYS A 293 1.27 -17.11 188.24
N LEU A 294 0.68 -18.30 188.09
CA LEU A 294 0.27 -19.13 189.22
C LEU A 294 1.47 -19.76 189.93
N ALA A 295 2.48 -20.20 189.18
CA ALA A 295 3.69 -20.82 189.74
C ALA A 295 4.51 -19.89 190.65
N ASN A 296 4.65 -18.61 190.27
CA ASN A 296 5.40 -17.64 191.08
C ASN A 296 4.72 -17.36 192.44
N LEU A 297 3.39 -17.29 192.49
CA LEU A 297 2.66 -17.00 193.74
C LEU A 297 2.83 -18.10 194.81
N TYR A 298 3.04 -19.35 194.39
CA TYR A 298 3.39 -20.47 195.28
C TYR A 298 4.87 -20.50 195.67
N LYS A 299 5.76 -19.91 194.87
CA LYS A 299 7.20 -19.84 195.16
C LYS A 299 7.49 -18.88 196.31
N ASP A 300 6.89 -17.69 196.28
CA ASP A 300 7.21 -16.63 197.23
C ASP A 300 6.76 -16.99 198.66
N MET A 301 5.59 -17.62 198.83
CA MET A 301 5.17 -18.17 200.14
C MET A 301 5.99 -19.37 200.62
N SER A 302 6.78 -20.01 199.75
CA SER A 302 7.67 -21.11 200.13
C SER A 302 8.99 -20.58 200.72
N GLN A 303 9.53 -19.49 200.18
CA GLN A 303 10.82 -18.94 200.63
C GLN A 303 10.75 -18.28 202.02
N GLU A 304 9.59 -17.79 202.46
CA GLU A 304 9.43 -17.17 203.79
C GLU A 304 9.47 -18.18 204.95
N LYS A 305 9.48 -19.50 204.69
CA LYS A 305 9.56 -20.54 205.73
C LYS A 305 10.84 -21.39 205.73
N THR A 306 11.71 -21.30 204.73
CA THR A 306 12.86 -22.23 204.62
C THR A 306 14.10 -21.80 205.40
N GLU A 307 14.43 -20.50 205.51
CA GLU A 307 15.69 -20.05 206.14
C GLU A 307 15.60 -19.78 207.66
N LEU A 308 14.42 -20.00 208.27
CA LEU A 308 14.34 -20.18 209.73
C LEU A 308 14.92 -21.55 210.17
N SER A 309 15.28 -22.43 209.23
CA SER A 309 15.62 -23.83 209.51
C SER A 309 17.11 -24.21 209.51
N GLU A 310 18.02 -23.41 208.95
CA GLU A 310 19.45 -23.83 208.80
C GLU A 310 20.43 -23.24 209.82
N LYS A 311 19.98 -22.33 210.70
CA LYS A 311 20.77 -21.85 211.86
C LYS A 311 20.93 -22.88 212.99
N LEU A 312 20.90 -24.17 212.67
CA LEU A 312 21.11 -25.28 213.61
C LEU A 312 22.00 -26.42 213.07
N THR A 313 22.51 -26.31 211.83
CA THR A 313 23.32 -27.37 211.18
C THR A 313 24.79 -26.97 211.02
N GLN A 314 25.38 -26.41 212.08
CA GLN A 314 26.75 -25.84 212.07
C GLN A 314 27.70 -26.51 213.09
N GLY A 315 27.78 -27.86 213.09
CA GLY A 315 28.61 -28.57 214.07
C GLY A 315 28.80 -30.07 213.83
N TYR A 316 29.58 -30.44 212.80
CA TYR A 316 30.26 -31.73 212.55
C TYR A 316 30.88 -31.63 211.14
N GLN A 317 31.98 -30.92 210.85
CA GLN A 317 33.21 -30.68 211.60
C GLN A 317 33.93 -31.96 212.07
N GLU A 318 35.21 -32.07 211.71
CA GLU A 318 36.21 -33.02 212.23
C GLU A 318 35.90 -34.53 212.14
N VAL A 319 36.22 -35.15 210.99
CA VAL A 319 37.31 -36.14 210.87
C VAL A 319 37.89 -36.12 209.44
N LYS A 320 39.18 -35.75 209.31
CA LYS A 320 40.05 -35.85 208.11
C LYS A 320 39.63 -35.02 206.88
N ASP A 321 40.46 -34.13 206.34
CA ASP A 321 41.90 -33.89 206.55
C ASP A 321 42.80 -35.12 206.35
N LYS A 322 43.09 -35.44 205.07
CA LYS A 322 44.44 -35.82 204.58
C LYS A 322 44.50 -36.05 203.07
N LEU A 323 45.65 -35.70 202.48
CA LEU A 323 46.11 -36.04 201.12
C LEU A 323 45.21 -35.48 200.02
N ASP A 324 45.39 -34.22 199.59
CA ASP A 324 46.60 -33.59 198.99
C ASP A 324 46.86 -34.03 197.53
N GLU A 325 47.03 -33.01 196.66
CA GLU A 325 47.93 -32.99 195.50
C GLU A 325 47.68 -33.94 194.27
N ALA A 326 48.12 -33.62 193.04
CA ALA A 326 48.43 -32.33 192.39
C ALA A 326 48.72 -32.47 190.87
N ILE A 327 48.61 -31.34 190.14
CA ILE A 327 49.52 -30.88 189.05
C ILE A 327 49.51 -31.54 187.64
N GLU A 328 49.82 -30.70 186.64
CA GLU A 328 50.17 -30.94 185.20
C GLU A 328 49.10 -31.43 184.18
N LYS A 329 49.19 -31.14 182.85
CA LYS A 329 49.41 -29.87 182.06
C LYS A 329 49.33 -30.14 180.52
N TYR A 330 49.47 -29.07 179.72
CA TYR A 330 49.70 -29.00 178.24
C TYR A 330 48.49 -29.26 177.29
N GLY A 331 48.40 -28.64 176.10
CA GLY A 331 49.17 -27.47 175.59
C GLY A 331 49.36 -27.34 174.06
N GLU A 332 48.74 -26.30 173.46
CA GLU A 332 49.19 -25.51 172.27
C GLU A 332 49.06 -26.02 170.80
N LEU A 333 49.20 -25.04 169.87
CA LEU A 333 49.33 -25.09 168.39
C LEU A 333 48.06 -25.47 167.58
N GLU A 334 47.52 -24.70 166.62
CA GLU A 334 47.84 -23.42 165.94
C GLU A 334 49.13 -23.32 165.09
N THR A 335 49.08 -23.74 163.80
CA THR A 335 49.47 -22.93 162.61
C THR A 335 49.50 -23.76 161.30
N LYS A 336 49.55 -23.06 160.14
CA LYS A 336 49.63 -23.56 158.74
C LYS A 336 48.34 -24.29 158.25
N HIS A 337 47.97 -24.23 156.96
CA HIS A 337 48.79 -23.99 155.76
C HIS A 337 48.03 -23.18 154.67
N ARG A 338 48.26 -21.86 154.60
CA ARG A 338 47.80 -20.96 153.52
C ARG A 338 49.00 -20.58 152.63
N GLU A 339 49.62 -21.57 152.00
CA GLU A 339 50.99 -21.45 151.45
C GLU A 339 51.19 -22.02 150.02
N THR A 340 50.30 -22.85 149.48
CA THR A 340 50.42 -23.39 148.10
C THR A 340 49.68 -22.52 147.08
N CYS A 341 50.25 -21.36 146.74
CA CYS A 341 49.59 -20.35 145.90
C CYS A 341 50.37 -19.94 144.63
N LEU A 342 51.55 -20.50 144.35
CA LEU A 342 52.48 -19.99 143.32
C LEU A 342 53.27 -21.09 142.57
N ALA A 343 52.62 -21.80 141.64
CA ALA A 343 53.24 -22.63 140.57
C ALA A 343 52.16 -23.22 139.65
N HIS A 344 52.22 -23.23 138.31
CA HIS A 344 52.87 -22.40 137.28
C HIS A 344 51.88 -22.41 136.08
N GLU A 345 51.65 -21.41 135.24
CA GLU A 345 52.39 -20.19 134.85
C GLU A 345 53.69 -20.43 134.04
N GLU A 346 53.80 -21.58 133.37
CA GLU A 346 54.93 -21.89 132.47
C GLU A 346 54.53 -22.05 130.98
N ILE A 347 53.30 -22.52 130.69
CA ILE A 347 52.88 -22.88 129.32
C ILE A 347 52.69 -21.64 128.42
N LEU A 348 52.49 -20.44 128.99
CA LEU A 348 52.49 -19.18 128.23
C LEU A 348 53.87 -18.80 127.64
N SER A 349 54.96 -19.44 128.07
CA SER A 349 56.32 -19.14 127.58
C SER A 349 56.54 -19.60 126.13
N LYS A 350 55.95 -20.73 125.70
CA LYS A 350 56.22 -21.36 124.40
C LYS A 350 55.45 -20.76 123.21
N LYS A 351 55.31 -19.43 123.20
CA LYS A 351 54.67 -18.64 122.14
C LYS A 351 55.64 -17.71 121.37
N ASN A 352 56.90 -17.56 121.82
CA ASN A 352 57.82 -16.52 121.33
C ASN A 352 59.10 -17.01 120.63
N GLU A 353 59.23 -18.28 120.22
CA GLU A 353 60.41 -18.77 119.47
C GLU A 353 60.24 -18.84 117.94
N CYS A 354 59.03 -18.64 117.39
CA CYS A 354 58.75 -18.98 115.98
C CYS A 354 58.42 -17.78 115.05
N ILE A 355 58.56 -16.53 115.50
CA ILE A 355 58.16 -15.33 114.72
C ILE A 355 59.29 -14.29 114.52
N THR A 356 60.43 -14.39 115.22
CA THR A 356 61.46 -13.33 115.24
C THR A 356 62.89 -13.81 114.92
N MET A 357 63.08 -14.59 113.86
CA MET A 357 64.33 -14.59 113.09
C MET A 357 64.04 -14.47 111.59
N LEU A 358 63.79 -13.23 111.20
CA LEU A 358 63.68 -12.77 109.81
C LEU A 358 65.04 -12.88 109.09
N LYS A 359 65.01 -13.13 107.77
CA LYS A 359 66.13 -13.08 106.80
C LYS A 359 67.17 -14.21 106.92
N LYS A 360 67.11 -15.16 105.98
CA LYS A 360 67.94 -15.16 104.76
C LYS A 360 67.43 -16.27 103.83
N GLU A 361 66.98 -15.88 102.65
CA GLU A 361 67.59 -16.24 101.35
C GLU A 361 66.91 -17.51 100.79
N LEU A 362 66.34 -17.49 99.58
CA LEU A 362 66.96 -17.27 98.25
C LEU A 362 67.76 -18.51 97.86
N ASP A 363 67.55 -18.98 96.63
CA ASP A 363 67.84 -20.33 96.13
C ASP A 363 66.95 -21.40 96.83
N VAL A 364 66.17 -22.24 96.15
CA VAL A 364 66.25 -22.79 94.77
C VAL A 364 64.83 -22.97 94.18
N ALA A 365 64.71 -22.95 92.84
CA ALA A 365 63.53 -23.33 92.02
C ALA A 365 62.28 -22.42 92.15
N GLN A 366 61.91 -21.54 91.21
CA GLN A 366 62.36 -21.33 89.80
C GLN A 366 61.99 -22.55 88.90
N ASP A 367 61.37 -22.43 87.72
CA ASP A 367 61.12 -21.28 86.81
C ASP A 367 59.62 -20.94 86.67
N LEU A 368 59.19 -19.67 86.67
CA LEU A 368 59.36 -18.62 85.64
C LEU A 368 58.47 -18.79 84.38
N ILE A 369 57.25 -18.27 84.50
CA ILE A 369 56.55 -17.61 83.39
C ILE A 369 57.31 -16.32 83.09
N GLU A 370 57.81 -16.10 81.86
CA GLU A 370 57.43 -14.91 81.09
C GLU A 370 57.76 -15.01 79.57
N ASN A 371 57.25 -14.03 78.84
CA ASN A 371 57.24 -13.95 77.37
C ASN A 371 58.54 -13.33 76.81
N ILE A 372 58.84 -13.51 75.51
CA ILE A 372 58.89 -12.41 74.49
C ILE A 372 59.49 -12.84 73.12
N LYS A 373 58.70 -12.61 72.06
CA LYS A 373 59.02 -12.18 70.67
C LYS A 373 60.05 -12.88 69.73
N ASN A 374 59.49 -13.26 68.57
CA ASN A 374 59.79 -12.75 67.21
C ASN A 374 60.91 -13.27 66.28
N GLU A 375 60.53 -13.23 64.99
CA GLU A 375 61.30 -12.81 63.79
C GLU A 375 62.38 -13.71 63.16
N SER A 376 61.98 -14.32 62.02
CA SER A 376 62.81 -14.54 60.80
C SER A 376 63.94 -15.60 60.88
N PHE A 377 64.32 -16.32 59.82
CA PHE A 377 64.43 -15.93 58.40
C PHE A 377 64.08 -17.08 57.41
N GLN A 378 64.36 -16.84 56.12
CA GLN A 378 64.07 -17.66 54.93
C GLN A 378 64.73 -19.05 54.86
N LYS A 379 64.10 -19.95 54.08
CA LYS A 379 64.64 -21.05 53.24
C LYS A 379 63.42 -21.69 52.51
N GLU A 380 63.44 -22.25 51.31
CA GLU A 380 64.41 -22.42 50.20
C GLU A 380 63.55 -22.74 48.91
N VAL A 381 63.97 -23.05 47.66
CA VAL A 381 65.24 -23.48 47.05
C VAL A 381 65.26 -23.21 45.51
N GLU A 382 66.43 -22.84 44.97
CA GLU A 382 66.99 -23.07 43.61
C GLU A 382 66.26 -22.77 42.27
N GLY A 383 67.08 -22.57 41.22
CA GLY A 383 66.65 -22.28 39.83
C GLY A 383 67.77 -21.79 38.88
N LEU A 384 68.93 -22.45 38.86
CA LEU A 384 70.13 -22.06 38.09
C LEU A 384 69.89 -22.11 36.56
N SER A 385 70.28 -21.09 35.76
CA SER A 385 71.62 -20.85 35.15
C SER A 385 72.03 -21.87 34.05
N PRO A 386 73.05 -21.68 33.18
CA PRO A 386 73.81 -20.48 32.79
C PRO A 386 73.88 -20.24 31.25
N SER A 387 74.25 -19.03 30.81
CA SER A 387 75.22 -18.82 29.69
C SER A 387 75.52 -17.34 29.42
N ALA A 388 76.62 -16.84 29.97
CA ALA A 388 77.31 -15.65 29.48
C ALA A 388 78.70 -16.07 28.98
N ALA A 389 78.82 -16.35 27.67
CA ALA A 389 80.07 -16.73 27.02
C ALA A 389 80.02 -16.41 25.51
N ILE A 390 81.20 -16.34 24.88
CA ILE A 390 81.42 -16.15 23.43
C ILE A 390 81.13 -14.72 22.91
N THR A 391 81.90 -13.75 23.42
CA THR A 391 82.27 -12.55 22.65
C THR A 391 83.80 -12.45 22.58
N SER A 392 84.43 -13.13 21.63
CA SER A 392 85.83 -12.87 21.20
C SER A 392 86.32 -13.78 20.07
N LYS A 393 86.23 -13.31 18.82
CA LYS A 393 87.19 -13.58 17.72
C LYS A 393 86.78 -12.85 16.44
N PHE A 394 87.38 -11.69 16.20
CA PHE A 394 88.14 -11.41 14.97
C PHE A 394 88.87 -10.06 15.11
N ILE A 395 90.19 -10.06 14.88
CA ILE A 395 91.00 -8.84 14.75
C ILE A 395 91.97 -9.09 13.57
N LYS A 396 92.19 -8.04 12.77
CA LYS A 396 93.18 -7.86 11.67
C LYS A 396 92.59 -7.78 10.25
N SER A 397 92.11 -6.59 9.90
CA SER A 397 92.39 -5.97 8.61
C SER A 397 93.02 -4.59 8.88
N GLY A 398 94.09 -4.25 8.16
CA GLY A 398 94.97 -3.12 8.48
C GLY A 398 94.49 -1.75 7.95
N MET A 399 93.20 -1.44 8.07
CA MET A 399 92.68 -0.11 7.73
C MET A 399 92.90 0.86 8.89
N THR A 400 93.15 2.13 8.58
CA THR A 400 93.30 3.15 9.62
C THR A 400 91.97 3.44 10.31
N MET A 401 92.02 3.78 11.61
CA MET A 401 90.83 3.95 12.45
C MET A 401 89.76 4.86 11.81
N THR A 402 90.21 5.96 11.20
CA THR A 402 89.36 6.94 10.51
C THR A 402 88.63 6.36 9.29
N GLN A 403 89.24 5.44 8.54
CA GLN A 403 88.61 4.80 7.38
C GLN A 403 87.56 3.77 7.79
N ILE A 404 87.82 3.00 8.86
CA ILE A 404 86.81 2.11 9.44
C ILE A 404 85.62 2.93 9.94
N TYR A 405 85.87 4.07 10.60
CA TYR A 405 84.80 4.98 10.99
C TYR A 405 84.04 5.59 9.80
N SER A 406 84.70 5.98 8.69
CA SER A 406 84.00 6.55 7.54
C SER A 406 83.16 5.54 6.76
N GLU A 407 83.66 4.31 6.57
CA GLU A 407 82.88 3.21 5.99
C GLU A 407 81.67 2.87 6.88
N TYR A 408 81.89 2.80 8.20
CA TYR A 408 80.85 2.54 9.19
C TYR A 408 79.79 3.65 9.25
N THR A 409 80.17 4.93 9.21
CA THR A 409 79.19 6.03 9.13
C THR A 409 78.45 6.03 7.80
N SER A 410 79.12 5.78 6.67
CA SER A 410 78.42 5.74 5.37
C SER A 410 77.45 4.55 5.26
N ALA A 411 77.81 3.39 5.82
CA ALA A 411 76.90 2.26 5.92
C ALA A 411 75.72 2.54 6.88
N ILE A 412 75.93 3.30 7.96
CA ILE A 412 74.86 3.77 8.84
C ILE A 412 73.97 4.80 8.13
N GLU A 413 74.51 5.73 7.36
CA GLU A 413 73.75 6.71 6.59
C GLU A 413 72.91 6.05 5.49
N GLN A 414 73.45 5.07 4.77
CA GLN A 414 72.69 4.27 3.79
C GLN A 414 71.61 3.39 4.45
N LEU A 415 71.88 2.84 5.64
CA LEU A 415 70.87 2.12 6.43
C LEU A 415 69.81 3.07 7.01
N ALA A 416 70.17 4.32 7.31
CA ALA A 416 69.25 5.34 7.80
C ALA A 416 68.34 5.84 6.68
N SER A 417 68.87 6.20 5.51
CA SER A 417 68.07 6.62 4.36
C SER A 417 67.18 5.50 3.83
N SER A 418 67.66 4.25 3.79
CA SER A 418 66.82 3.09 3.45
C SER A 418 65.68 2.89 4.46
N LYS A 419 65.92 3.09 5.76
CA LYS A 419 64.85 3.07 6.79
C LYS A 419 63.90 4.26 6.67
N GLU A 420 64.37 5.42 6.25
CA GLU A 420 63.55 6.61 6.00
C GLU A 420 62.65 6.41 4.78
N GLU A 421 63.14 5.84 3.69
CA GLU A 421 62.32 5.45 2.53
C GLU A 421 61.30 4.37 2.86
N VAL A 422 61.68 3.33 3.60
CA VAL A 422 60.74 2.30 4.10
C VAL A 422 59.69 2.92 5.02
N GLY A 423 60.08 3.84 5.91
CA GLY A 423 59.15 4.60 6.76
C GLY A 423 58.18 5.45 5.95
N ARG A 424 58.66 6.16 4.93
CA ARG A 424 57.84 6.97 4.01
C ARG A 424 56.86 6.12 3.20
N LEU A 425 57.31 4.98 2.68
CA LEU A 425 56.46 4.03 1.96
C LEU A 425 55.41 3.41 2.90
N GLN A 426 55.78 3.08 4.14
CA GLN A 426 54.83 2.58 5.14
C GLN A 426 53.76 3.63 5.47
N VAL A 427 54.12 4.91 5.62
CA VAL A 427 53.15 6.00 5.82
C VAL A 427 52.22 6.15 4.61
N TYR A 428 52.73 6.05 3.38
CA TYR A 428 51.91 6.14 2.18
C TYR A 428 50.94 4.95 2.04
N ILE A 429 51.41 3.72 2.30
CA ILE A 429 50.57 2.51 2.30
C ILE A 429 49.51 2.59 3.41
N ASN A 430 49.87 3.07 4.60
CA ASN A 430 48.92 3.29 5.70
C ASN A 430 47.86 4.33 5.34
N SER A 431 48.23 5.42 4.63
CA SER A 431 47.27 6.42 4.13
C SER A 431 46.26 5.80 3.15
N ILE A 432 46.73 4.98 2.20
CA ILE A 432 45.86 4.27 1.25
C ILE A 432 44.95 3.28 1.98
N MET A 433 45.46 2.53 2.97
CA MET A 433 44.62 1.64 3.77
C MET A 433 43.57 2.42 4.56
N GLN A 434 43.93 3.54 5.20
CA GLN A 434 42.97 4.39 5.90
C GLN A 434 41.90 4.95 4.94
N GLU A 435 42.28 5.43 3.75
CA GLU A 435 41.31 5.90 2.74
C GLU A 435 40.36 4.77 2.29
N ILE A 436 40.85 3.53 2.14
CA ILE A 436 40.03 2.37 1.80
C ILE A 436 39.11 1.98 2.97
N GLU A 437 39.62 1.96 4.20
CA GLU A 437 38.85 1.69 5.42
C GLU A 437 37.76 2.75 5.66
N GLU A 438 38.05 4.02 5.40
CA GLU A 438 37.08 5.12 5.46
C GLU A 438 36.00 5.01 4.37
N LYS A 439 36.33 4.54 3.15
CA LYS A 439 35.34 4.36 2.06
C LYS A 439 34.52 3.07 2.17
N SER A 440 35.08 2.03 2.78
CA SER A 440 34.43 0.73 2.98
C SER A 440 32.99 0.82 3.56
N PRO A 441 32.73 1.52 4.69
CA PRO A 441 31.38 1.60 5.26
C PRO A 441 30.39 2.37 4.39
N TYR A 442 30.84 3.34 3.57
CA TYR A 442 29.94 4.03 2.62
C TYR A 442 29.52 3.09 1.49
N LEU A 443 30.43 2.26 0.97
CA LEU A 443 30.11 1.27 -0.06
C LEU A 443 29.24 0.13 0.50
N ALA A 444 29.45 -0.28 1.75
CA ALA A 444 28.61 -1.24 2.44
C ALA A 444 27.19 -0.70 2.65
N LYS A 445 27.06 0.53 3.19
CA LYS A 445 25.75 1.18 3.35
C LYS A 445 25.05 1.41 2.01
N GLN A 446 25.77 1.86 0.97
CA GLN A 446 25.17 2.07 -0.34
C GLN A 446 24.63 0.76 -0.95
N ARG A 447 25.29 -0.38 -0.71
CA ARG A 447 24.76 -1.70 -1.08
C ARG A 447 23.49 -2.04 -0.30
N GLU A 448 23.52 -1.88 1.03
CA GLU A 448 22.37 -2.13 1.90
C GLU A 448 21.15 -1.26 1.54
N ASP A 449 21.37 0.03 1.25
CA ASP A 449 20.30 0.95 0.82
C ASP A 449 19.79 0.63 -0.60
N TYR A 450 20.63 0.09 -1.51
CA TYR A 450 20.15 -0.44 -2.80
C TYR A 450 19.41 -1.77 -2.66
N GLU A 451 19.83 -2.65 -1.75
CA GLU A 451 19.17 -3.94 -1.49
C GLU A 451 17.76 -3.71 -0.94
N ARG A 452 17.62 -2.85 0.08
CA ARG A 452 16.31 -2.33 0.56
C ARG A 452 15.46 -1.71 -0.56
N ALA A 453 16.07 -0.97 -1.49
CA ALA A 453 15.36 -0.37 -2.61
C ALA A 453 14.86 -1.43 -3.61
N LEU A 454 15.62 -2.49 -3.85
CA LEU A 454 15.20 -3.61 -4.69
C LEU A 454 14.09 -4.43 -4.01
N ASP A 455 14.19 -4.69 -2.70
CA ASP A 455 13.17 -5.38 -1.92
C ASP A 455 11.83 -4.61 -1.96
N THR A 456 11.86 -3.30 -1.69
CA THR A 456 10.65 -2.47 -1.74
C THR A 456 10.07 -2.34 -3.15
N ILE A 457 10.90 -2.35 -4.20
CA ILE A 457 10.41 -2.46 -5.58
C ILE A 457 9.74 -3.82 -5.82
N ALA A 458 10.33 -4.93 -5.36
CA ALA A 458 9.75 -6.26 -5.51
C ALA A 458 8.42 -6.41 -4.75
N GLU A 459 8.31 -5.85 -3.53
CA GLU A 459 7.05 -5.78 -2.78
C GLU A 459 5.99 -4.95 -3.51
N LEU A 460 6.35 -3.78 -4.04
CA LEU A 460 5.42 -2.92 -4.80
C LEU A 460 5.00 -3.56 -6.13
N THR A 461 5.90 -4.23 -6.85
CA THR A 461 5.57 -5.01 -8.05
C THR A 461 4.61 -6.15 -7.69
N LYS A 462 4.86 -6.88 -6.60
CA LYS A 462 3.93 -7.93 -6.14
C LYS A 462 2.56 -7.35 -5.77
N GLN A 463 2.51 -6.25 -5.02
CA GLN A 463 1.24 -5.59 -4.69
C GLN A 463 0.47 -5.13 -5.95
N ASN A 464 1.17 -4.75 -7.01
CA ASN A 464 0.56 -4.41 -8.29
C ASN A 464 0.05 -5.65 -9.05
N ASP A 465 0.85 -6.74 -9.11
CA ASP A 465 0.43 -8.05 -9.64
C ASP A 465 -0.84 -8.55 -8.91
N ASP A 466 -0.84 -8.50 -7.57
CA ASP A 466 -1.97 -8.91 -6.71
C ASP A 466 -3.22 -8.02 -6.98
N LEU A 467 -3.07 -6.70 -7.05
CA LEU A 467 -4.17 -5.77 -7.38
C LEU A 467 -4.72 -5.94 -8.81
N ILE A 468 -3.87 -6.31 -9.77
CA ILE A 468 -4.29 -6.63 -11.14
C ILE A 468 -5.13 -7.92 -11.14
N ASN A 469 -4.71 -8.94 -10.40
CA ASN A 469 -5.46 -10.19 -10.24
C ASN A 469 -6.82 -9.96 -9.54
N ASP A 470 -6.86 -9.13 -8.50
CA ASP A 470 -8.11 -8.70 -7.84
C ASP A 470 -9.03 -7.94 -8.81
N MET A 471 -8.49 -7.03 -9.63
CA MET A 471 -9.27 -6.35 -10.68
C MET A 471 -9.82 -7.30 -11.74
N HIS A 472 -9.08 -8.36 -12.12
CA HIS A 472 -9.58 -9.38 -13.03
C HIS A 472 -10.69 -10.22 -12.40
N THR A 473 -10.50 -10.76 -11.19
CA THR A 473 -11.51 -11.58 -10.52
C THR A 473 -12.78 -10.80 -10.17
N LEU A 474 -12.66 -9.52 -9.78
CA LEU A 474 -13.81 -8.62 -9.58
C LEU A 474 -14.54 -8.30 -10.89
N ARG A 475 -13.83 -8.20 -12.02
CA ARG A 475 -14.44 -8.00 -13.35
C ARG A 475 -15.21 -9.23 -13.80
N ASP A 476 -14.63 -10.42 -13.62
CA ASP A 476 -15.24 -11.68 -14.04
C ASP A 476 -16.47 -12.00 -13.18
N THR A 477 -16.38 -11.87 -11.86
CA THR A 477 -17.53 -12.04 -10.95
C THR A 477 -18.61 -10.99 -11.17
N ALA A 478 -18.27 -9.74 -11.49
CA ALA A 478 -19.27 -8.73 -11.90
C ALA A 478 -19.95 -9.10 -13.24
N SER A 479 -19.22 -9.71 -14.18
CA SER A 479 -19.80 -10.20 -15.44
C SER A 479 -20.75 -11.38 -15.23
N GLU A 480 -20.41 -12.30 -14.32
CA GLU A 480 -21.24 -13.44 -13.95
C GLU A 480 -22.48 -13.00 -13.15
N ALA A 481 -22.31 -12.08 -12.20
CA ALA A 481 -23.44 -11.48 -11.47
C ALA A 481 -24.43 -10.80 -12.42
N LYS A 482 -23.94 -10.05 -13.41
CA LYS A 482 -24.77 -9.41 -14.46
C LYS A 482 -25.43 -10.44 -15.40
N ARG A 483 -24.76 -11.57 -15.69
CA ARG A 483 -25.37 -12.69 -16.42
C ARG A 483 -26.48 -13.36 -15.62
N SER A 484 -26.27 -13.57 -14.32
CA SER A 484 -27.24 -14.14 -13.39
C SER A 484 -28.45 -13.22 -13.21
N GLU A 485 -28.22 -11.91 -13.01
CA GLU A 485 -29.27 -10.88 -13.04
C GLU A 485 -30.06 -10.93 -14.36
N GLY A 486 -29.37 -11.05 -15.51
CA GLY A 486 -30.00 -11.20 -16.82
C GLY A 486 -30.88 -12.45 -16.97
N ILE A 487 -30.58 -13.54 -16.24
CA ILE A 487 -31.41 -14.76 -16.21
C ILE A 487 -32.60 -14.56 -15.25
N VAL A 488 -32.34 -14.11 -14.02
CA VAL A 488 -33.36 -13.92 -12.98
C VAL A 488 -34.38 -12.85 -13.38
N THR A 489 -33.98 -11.77 -14.05
CA THR A 489 -34.90 -10.74 -14.56
C THR A 489 -35.81 -11.26 -15.68
N ARG A 490 -35.27 -12.08 -16.60
CA ARG A 490 -36.06 -12.75 -17.64
C ARG A 490 -37.07 -13.71 -17.02
N GLU A 491 -36.65 -14.55 -16.08
CA GLU A 491 -37.54 -15.49 -15.39
C GLU A 491 -38.61 -14.75 -14.54
N ASN A 492 -38.23 -13.70 -13.81
CA ASN A 492 -39.17 -12.86 -13.07
C ASN A 492 -40.22 -12.21 -14.01
N SER A 493 -39.82 -11.82 -15.22
CA SER A 493 -40.74 -11.32 -16.25
C SER A 493 -41.65 -12.41 -16.83
N ARG A 494 -41.18 -13.65 -16.93
CA ARG A 494 -41.97 -14.82 -17.35
C ARG A 494 -43.03 -15.14 -16.30
N ILE A 495 -42.62 -15.30 -15.05
CA ILE A 495 -43.51 -15.58 -13.90
C ILE A 495 -44.54 -14.47 -13.70
N LYS A 496 -44.18 -13.19 -13.90
CA LYS A 496 -45.14 -12.07 -13.85
C LYS A 496 -46.22 -12.17 -14.93
N LYS A 497 -45.88 -12.63 -16.15
CA LYS A 497 -46.87 -12.88 -17.20
C LYS A 497 -47.73 -14.10 -16.87
N GLU A 498 -47.12 -15.21 -16.45
CA GLU A 498 -47.83 -16.42 -16.01
C GLU A 498 -48.85 -16.11 -14.90
N LEU A 499 -48.48 -15.28 -13.91
CA LEU A 499 -49.38 -14.82 -12.85
C LEU A 499 -50.47 -13.86 -13.34
N GLN A 500 -50.17 -12.97 -14.29
CA GLN A 500 -51.18 -12.09 -14.89
C GLN A 500 -52.20 -12.90 -15.70
N ASP A 501 -51.75 -13.89 -16.45
CA ASP A 501 -52.55 -14.76 -17.30
C ASP A 501 -53.41 -15.72 -16.48
N LEU A 502 -52.86 -16.29 -15.40
CA LEU A 502 -53.63 -17.05 -14.40
C LEU A 502 -54.66 -16.17 -13.67
N GLY A 503 -54.30 -14.92 -13.33
CA GLY A 503 -55.24 -13.95 -12.77
C GLY A 503 -56.39 -13.62 -13.71
N ARG A 504 -56.12 -13.48 -15.01
CA ARG A 504 -57.14 -13.29 -16.06
C ARG A 504 -58.05 -14.53 -16.17
N GLN A 505 -57.50 -15.75 -16.15
CA GLN A 505 -58.28 -17.00 -16.11
C GLN A 505 -59.23 -17.04 -14.91
N VAL A 506 -58.73 -16.83 -13.69
CA VAL A 506 -59.55 -16.87 -12.47
C VAL A 506 -60.66 -15.82 -12.51
N CYS A 507 -60.36 -14.58 -12.92
CA CYS A 507 -61.37 -13.54 -13.06
C CYS A 507 -62.42 -13.82 -14.14
N HIS A 508 -62.05 -14.48 -15.25
CA HIS A 508 -62.99 -14.89 -16.29
C HIS A 508 -63.87 -16.06 -15.84
N LEU A 509 -63.29 -17.12 -15.27
CA LEU A 509 -64.04 -18.26 -14.73
C LEU A 509 -65.00 -17.85 -13.61
N LEU A 510 -64.61 -16.94 -12.73
CA LEU A 510 -65.51 -16.38 -11.71
C LEU A 510 -66.66 -15.58 -12.34
N ARG A 511 -66.42 -14.85 -13.44
CA ARG A 511 -67.46 -14.13 -14.18
C ARG A 511 -68.48 -15.09 -14.79
N GLU A 512 -68.02 -16.13 -15.50
CA GLU A 512 -68.93 -17.12 -16.12
C GLU A 512 -69.70 -17.92 -15.05
N VAL A 513 -69.06 -18.28 -13.93
CA VAL A 513 -69.75 -18.92 -12.79
C VAL A 513 -70.86 -18.03 -12.23
N GLU A 514 -70.61 -16.74 -11.98
CA GLU A 514 -71.66 -15.84 -11.49
C GLU A 514 -72.74 -15.54 -12.54
N GLN A 515 -72.40 -15.48 -13.83
CA GLN A 515 -73.39 -15.32 -14.91
C GLN A 515 -74.30 -16.56 -15.05
N SER A 516 -73.74 -17.76 -14.91
CA SER A 516 -74.52 -19.01 -14.86
C SER A 516 -75.46 -19.07 -13.65
N ARG A 517 -75.00 -18.58 -12.48
CA ARG A 517 -75.82 -18.45 -11.25
C ARG A 517 -76.94 -17.42 -11.39
N ALA A 518 -76.69 -16.33 -12.12
CA ALA A 518 -77.68 -15.29 -12.41
C ALA A 518 -78.73 -15.71 -13.45
N GLY A 519 -78.62 -16.92 -14.04
CA GLY A 519 -79.52 -17.41 -15.09
C GLY A 519 -79.36 -16.69 -16.44
N SER A 520 -78.32 -15.88 -16.61
CA SER A 520 -78.06 -15.10 -17.81
C SER A 520 -77.06 -15.82 -18.71
N SER A 521 -77.55 -16.54 -19.72
CA SER A 521 -76.70 -17.15 -20.76
C SER A 521 -75.91 -16.08 -21.52
N SER A 522 -74.62 -15.99 -21.24
CA SER A 522 -73.71 -14.91 -21.61
C SER A 522 -73.20 -14.99 -23.06
N THR A 523 -74.04 -14.68 -24.06
CA THR A 523 -73.57 -14.45 -25.44
C THR A 523 -72.93 -13.05 -25.62
N SER A 524 -72.19 -12.57 -24.62
CA SER A 524 -71.72 -11.18 -24.50
C SER A 524 -70.20 -11.01 -24.50
N THR A 525 -69.44 -12.09 -24.65
CA THR A 525 -67.96 -12.09 -24.53
C THR A 525 -67.25 -11.59 -25.80
N ASP A 526 -67.96 -11.53 -26.93
CA ASP A 526 -67.40 -11.15 -28.24
C ASP A 526 -67.12 -9.63 -28.40
N GLN A 527 -67.68 -8.79 -27.53
CA GLN A 527 -67.74 -7.34 -27.76
C GLN A 527 -66.49 -6.55 -27.30
N ASP A 528 -65.54 -7.22 -26.63
CA ASP A 528 -64.28 -6.65 -26.08
C ASP A 528 -63.03 -7.05 -26.92
N LEU A 529 -63.26 -7.57 -28.14
CA LEU A 529 -62.27 -8.27 -28.95
C LEU A 529 -61.76 -7.50 -30.19
N SER A 530 -62.44 -6.43 -30.65
CA SER A 530 -62.10 -5.72 -31.90
C SER A 530 -60.71 -5.07 -31.91
N ASP A 531 -60.25 -4.59 -30.75
CA ASP A 531 -59.09 -3.70 -30.66
C ASP A 531 -57.75 -4.41 -30.40
N SER A 532 -57.74 -5.75 -30.44
CA SER A 532 -56.60 -6.57 -30.00
C SER A 532 -55.68 -6.94 -31.17
N THR A 533 -54.86 -5.99 -31.64
CA THR A 533 -53.98 -6.16 -32.81
C THR A 533 -52.66 -6.90 -32.55
N SER A 534 -52.29 -7.10 -31.28
CA SER A 534 -51.05 -7.76 -30.86
C SER A 534 -51.24 -9.27 -30.69
N SER A 535 -50.36 -10.07 -31.30
CA SER A 535 -50.36 -11.54 -31.15
C SER A 535 -50.27 -11.99 -29.69
N ALA A 536 -49.58 -11.22 -28.83
CA ALA A 536 -49.50 -11.52 -27.40
C ALA A 536 -50.85 -11.35 -26.69
N ASP A 537 -51.58 -10.27 -27.00
CA ASP A 537 -52.93 -10.06 -26.44
C ASP A 537 -53.94 -11.07 -26.97
N ILE A 538 -53.81 -11.51 -28.22
CA ILE A 538 -54.64 -12.59 -28.79
C ILE A 538 -54.39 -13.92 -28.06
N ILE A 539 -53.13 -14.26 -27.74
CA ILE A 539 -52.79 -15.45 -26.94
C ILE A 539 -53.46 -15.35 -25.56
N THR A 540 -53.23 -14.27 -24.82
CA THR A 540 -53.74 -14.12 -23.45
C THR A 540 -55.27 -13.96 -23.38
N LYS A 541 -55.93 -13.39 -24.41
CA LYS A 541 -57.41 -13.24 -24.46
C LYS A 541 -58.17 -14.44 -25.03
N ARG A 542 -57.51 -15.39 -25.73
CA ARG A 542 -58.23 -16.43 -26.49
C ARG A 542 -57.68 -17.86 -26.38
N LEU A 543 -56.39 -18.04 -26.10
CA LEU A 543 -55.80 -19.37 -25.89
C LEU A 543 -55.59 -19.68 -24.41
N VAL A 544 -55.48 -18.65 -23.58
CA VAL A 544 -55.24 -18.73 -22.13
C VAL A 544 -56.55 -18.81 -21.33
N THR A 545 -57.56 -18.03 -21.69
CA THR A 545 -58.90 -18.06 -21.06
C THR A 545 -59.81 -19.13 -21.69
N PHE A 546 -60.75 -19.64 -20.89
CA PHE A 546 -61.78 -20.60 -21.29
C PHE A 546 -62.99 -20.48 -20.33
N GLY A 547 -64.20 -20.74 -20.84
CA GLY A 547 -65.43 -20.81 -20.05
C GLY A 547 -65.81 -22.23 -19.59
N ASP A 548 -65.48 -23.26 -20.39
CA ASP A 548 -65.79 -24.66 -20.07
C ASP A 548 -64.63 -25.64 -20.40
N VAL A 549 -64.82 -26.92 -20.03
CA VAL A 549 -63.82 -27.98 -20.24
C VAL A 549 -63.65 -28.31 -21.74
N SER A 550 -64.68 -28.10 -22.55
CA SER A 550 -64.68 -28.36 -24.00
C SER A 550 -63.81 -27.34 -24.72
N GLU A 551 -63.94 -26.06 -24.37
CA GLU A 551 -63.12 -24.97 -24.85
C GLU A 551 -61.68 -25.11 -24.37
N LEU A 552 -61.45 -25.48 -23.10
CA LEU A 552 -60.11 -25.79 -22.60
C LEU A 552 -59.45 -26.92 -23.41
N GLN A 553 -60.17 -27.99 -23.74
CA GLN A 553 -59.66 -29.06 -24.60
C GLN A 553 -59.35 -28.57 -26.02
N ALA A 554 -60.22 -27.75 -26.62
CA ALA A 554 -59.99 -27.17 -27.94
C ALA A 554 -58.80 -26.20 -27.96
N ASN A 555 -58.63 -25.38 -26.93
CA ASN A 555 -57.48 -24.49 -26.76
C ASN A 555 -56.18 -25.27 -26.50
N ASN A 556 -56.24 -26.34 -25.71
CA ASN A 556 -55.09 -27.22 -25.51
C ASN A 556 -54.66 -27.91 -26.82
N GLN A 557 -55.59 -28.39 -27.65
CA GLN A 557 -55.29 -28.94 -28.98
C GLN A 557 -54.64 -27.91 -29.91
N ARG A 558 -55.13 -26.66 -29.93
CA ARG A 558 -54.53 -25.55 -30.69
C ARG A 558 -53.12 -25.22 -30.20
N LEU A 559 -52.93 -25.14 -28.88
CA LEU A 559 -51.62 -24.89 -28.26
C LEU A 559 -50.64 -26.02 -28.55
N LEU A 560 -51.04 -27.30 -28.47
CA LEU A 560 -50.17 -28.43 -28.80
C LEU A 560 -49.76 -28.47 -30.28
N ALA A 561 -50.65 -28.07 -31.19
CA ALA A 561 -50.29 -27.94 -32.61
C ALA A 561 -49.27 -26.80 -32.82
N LEU A 562 -49.52 -25.62 -32.23
CA LEU A 562 -48.65 -24.46 -32.35
C LEU A 562 -47.29 -24.66 -31.64
N VAL A 563 -47.24 -25.36 -30.51
CA VAL A 563 -45.98 -25.74 -29.85
C VAL A 563 -45.17 -26.69 -30.72
N ARG A 564 -45.79 -27.68 -31.37
CA ARG A 564 -45.07 -28.57 -32.31
C ARG A 564 -44.53 -27.82 -33.52
N GLU A 565 -45.30 -26.90 -34.08
CA GLU A 565 -44.85 -26.04 -35.19
C GLU A 565 -43.69 -25.13 -34.77
N LEU A 566 -43.77 -24.50 -33.60
CA LEU A 566 -42.70 -23.66 -33.05
C LEU A 566 -41.46 -24.47 -32.67
N SER A 567 -41.60 -25.69 -32.15
CA SER A 567 -40.45 -26.58 -31.91
C SER A 567 -39.74 -26.96 -33.21
N SER A 568 -40.48 -27.36 -34.25
CA SER A 568 -39.91 -27.66 -35.58
C SER A 568 -39.16 -26.45 -36.16
N LYS A 569 -39.76 -25.26 -36.08
CA LYS A 569 -39.12 -24.01 -36.54
C LYS A 569 -37.94 -23.57 -35.68
N HIS A 570 -37.94 -23.91 -34.39
CA HIS A 570 -36.81 -23.63 -33.51
C HIS A 570 -35.63 -24.57 -33.81
N GLU A 571 -35.91 -25.84 -34.10
CA GLU A 571 -34.93 -26.84 -34.51
C GLU A 571 -34.32 -26.47 -35.88
N GLU A 572 -35.14 -26.09 -36.86
CA GLU A 572 -34.69 -25.53 -38.15
C GLU A 572 -33.80 -24.28 -37.99
N VAL A 573 -34.12 -23.39 -37.04
CA VAL A 573 -33.31 -22.19 -36.77
C VAL A 573 -32.04 -22.51 -36.00
N GLU A 574 -32.03 -23.48 -35.08
CA GLU A 574 -30.80 -23.91 -34.40
C GLU A 574 -29.82 -24.62 -35.35
N GLU A 575 -30.31 -25.41 -36.32
CA GLU A 575 -29.44 -25.96 -37.38
C GLU A 575 -28.81 -24.84 -38.24
N LEU A 576 -29.58 -23.81 -38.60
CA LEU A 576 -29.08 -22.65 -39.36
C LEU A 576 -28.08 -21.81 -38.55
N ASP A 577 -28.37 -21.50 -37.28
CA ASP A 577 -27.45 -20.79 -36.38
C ASP A 577 -26.15 -21.58 -36.15
N LEU A 578 -26.23 -22.92 -36.03
CA LEU A 578 -25.05 -23.79 -35.94
C LEU A 578 -24.22 -23.78 -37.23
N GLU A 579 -24.86 -23.79 -38.41
CA GLU A 579 -24.17 -23.62 -39.68
C GLU A 579 -23.52 -22.23 -39.80
N GLU A 580 -24.20 -21.15 -39.42
CA GLU A 580 -23.63 -19.79 -39.46
C GLU A 580 -22.49 -19.62 -38.46
N VAL A 581 -22.61 -20.16 -37.25
CA VAL A 581 -21.50 -20.19 -36.27
C VAL A 581 -20.34 -21.03 -36.79
N ALA A 582 -20.56 -22.13 -37.52
CA ALA A 582 -19.49 -22.89 -38.17
C ALA A 582 -18.81 -22.10 -39.30
N LYS A 583 -19.58 -21.44 -40.15
CA LYS A 583 -19.08 -20.55 -41.23
C LYS A 583 -18.27 -19.37 -40.65
N LEU A 584 -18.75 -18.75 -39.56
CA LEU A 584 -18.06 -17.68 -38.85
C LEU A 584 -16.77 -18.17 -38.16
N LYS A 585 -16.78 -19.33 -37.50
CA LYS A 585 -15.55 -19.94 -36.93
C LYS A 585 -14.52 -20.22 -38.01
N SER A 586 -14.91 -20.84 -39.11
CA SER A 586 -14.03 -21.05 -40.28
C SER A 586 -13.48 -19.72 -40.81
N LYS A 587 -14.33 -18.70 -40.96
CA LYS A 587 -13.89 -17.38 -41.42
C LYS A 587 -12.89 -16.74 -40.46
N VAL A 588 -13.13 -16.78 -39.15
CA VAL A 588 -12.19 -16.29 -38.12
C VAL A 588 -10.84 -17.01 -38.23
N GLU A 589 -10.83 -18.33 -38.44
CA GLU A 589 -9.57 -19.07 -38.57
C GLU A 589 -8.81 -18.68 -39.84
N THR A 590 -9.47 -18.56 -41.00
CA THR A 590 -8.80 -18.04 -42.22
C THR A 590 -8.25 -16.62 -42.05
N MET A 591 -8.88 -15.78 -41.22
CA MET A 591 -8.35 -14.45 -40.90
C MET A 591 -7.14 -14.52 -39.95
N ARG A 592 -7.07 -15.51 -39.05
CA ARG A 592 -5.88 -15.78 -38.21
C ARG A 592 -4.71 -16.28 -39.03
N GLU A 593 -4.95 -17.23 -39.94
CA GLU A 593 -3.94 -17.73 -40.88
C GLU A 593 -3.38 -16.58 -41.73
N GLN A 594 -4.25 -15.76 -42.34
CA GLN A 594 -3.84 -14.58 -43.11
C GLN A 594 -3.07 -13.55 -42.26
N HIS A 595 -3.42 -13.38 -40.98
CA HIS A 595 -2.67 -12.49 -40.08
C HIS A 595 -1.29 -13.07 -39.71
N ALA A 596 -1.18 -14.39 -39.52
CA ALA A 596 0.10 -15.06 -39.29
C ALA A 596 1.02 -14.96 -40.51
N ASP A 597 0.49 -15.20 -41.72
CA ASP A 597 1.21 -15.01 -42.98
C ASP A 597 1.71 -13.57 -43.16
N LEU A 598 0.89 -12.57 -42.80
CA LEU A 598 1.26 -11.15 -42.87
C LEU A 598 2.35 -10.78 -41.85
N LEU A 599 2.29 -11.34 -40.62
CA LEU A 599 3.36 -11.17 -39.63
C LEU A 599 4.67 -11.81 -40.10
N GLU A 600 4.64 -13.02 -40.68
CA GLU A 600 5.85 -13.66 -41.19
C GLU A 600 6.42 -12.90 -42.41
N GLN A 601 5.55 -12.37 -43.28
CA GLN A 601 5.96 -11.47 -44.36
C GLN A 601 6.60 -10.18 -43.81
N GLN A 602 6.04 -9.57 -42.76
CA GLN A 602 6.61 -8.40 -42.11
C GLN A 602 7.97 -8.71 -41.48
N GLU A 603 8.14 -9.87 -40.85
CA GLU A 603 9.42 -10.31 -40.28
C GLU A 603 10.47 -10.58 -41.36
N ARG A 604 10.08 -11.23 -42.47
CA ARG A 604 10.93 -11.42 -43.67
C ARG A 604 11.35 -10.07 -44.28
N GLN A 605 10.44 -9.10 -44.37
CA GLN A 605 10.73 -7.75 -44.85
C GLN A 605 11.64 -6.98 -43.87
N ALA A 606 11.44 -7.10 -42.55
CA ALA A 606 12.31 -6.49 -41.55
C ALA A 606 13.73 -7.05 -41.60
N LYS A 607 13.89 -8.38 -41.76
CA LYS A 607 15.17 -9.04 -42.01
C LYS A 607 15.84 -8.53 -43.30
N MET A 608 15.08 -8.38 -44.38
CA MET A 608 15.59 -7.80 -45.64
C MET A 608 16.02 -6.34 -45.50
N MET A 609 15.21 -5.50 -44.83
CA MET A 609 15.56 -4.09 -44.57
C MET A 609 16.79 -3.98 -43.66
N SER A 610 16.92 -4.82 -42.62
CA SER A 610 18.14 -4.89 -41.80
C SER A 610 19.36 -5.26 -42.63
N MET A 611 19.24 -6.24 -43.54
CA MET A 611 20.32 -6.62 -44.44
C MET A 611 20.72 -5.48 -45.40
N LEU A 612 19.75 -4.76 -45.96
CA LEU A 612 19.98 -3.59 -46.82
C LEU A 612 20.57 -2.40 -46.05
N ILE A 613 20.17 -2.17 -44.80
CA ILE A 613 20.77 -1.16 -43.92
C ILE A 613 22.22 -1.51 -43.62
N ASN A 614 22.51 -2.76 -43.26
CA ASN A 614 23.87 -3.24 -43.01
C ASN A 614 24.75 -3.13 -44.26
N GLN A 615 24.23 -3.43 -45.45
CA GLN A 615 24.93 -3.21 -46.72
C GLN A 615 25.15 -1.72 -47.00
N ARG A 616 24.12 -0.88 -46.86
CA ARG A 616 24.20 0.59 -47.01
C ARG A 616 25.28 1.16 -46.09
N ASP A 617 25.32 0.74 -44.84
CA ASP A 617 26.24 1.30 -43.85
C ASP A 617 27.67 0.73 -43.99
N MET A 618 27.82 -0.50 -44.49
CA MET A 618 29.10 -1.02 -44.97
C MET A 618 29.62 -0.21 -46.17
N TYR A 619 28.80 0.03 -47.20
CA TYR A 619 29.18 0.85 -48.35
C TYR A 619 29.42 2.32 -47.99
N LYS A 620 28.64 2.89 -47.07
CA LYS A 620 28.86 4.24 -46.52
C LYS A 620 30.15 4.31 -45.72
N GLY A 621 30.49 3.26 -44.97
CA GLY A 621 31.77 3.12 -44.28
C GLY A 621 32.95 3.10 -45.25
N LEU A 622 32.89 2.21 -46.26
CA LEU A 622 33.88 2.13 -47.34
C LEU A 622 34.02 3.47 -48.09
N TYR A 623 32.92 4.07 -48.53
CA TYR A 623 32.92 5.36 -49.21
C TYR A 623 33.48 6.50 -48.34
N SER A 624 33.15 6.53 -47.04
CA SER A 624 33.71 7.49 -46.08
C SER A 624 35.20 7.25 -45.82
N GLN A 625 35.66 6.01 -45.92
CA GLN A 625 37.08 5.65 -45.82
C GLN A 625 37.84 6.02 -47.09
N THR A 626 37.25 5.85 -48.28
CA THR A 626 37.81 6.33 -49.56
C THR A 626 37.87 7.86 -49.58
N MET A 627 36.77 8.56 -49.28
CA MET A 627 36.71 10.03 -49.25
C MET A 627 37.56 10.68 -48.14
N LYS A 628 38.05 9.91 -47.16
CA LYS A 628 39.08 10.34 -46.20
C LYS A 628 40.50 9.87 -46.56
N GLY A 629 40.65 9.01 -47.57
CA GLY A 629 41.93 8.48 -48.05
C GLY A 629 42.43 9.13 -49.35
N THR A 630 41.51 9.63 -50.19
CA THR A 630 41.82 10.38 -51.42
C THR A 630 41.25 11.79 -51.32
N GLY A 631 42.13 12.77 -51.09
CA GLY A 631 41.78 14.19 -51.18
C GLY A 631 41.89 14.71 -52.62
N GLU A 632 41.00 15.66 -52.93
CA GLU A 632 40.97 16.50 -54.14
C GLU A 632 40.68 15.80 -55.49
N ASP A 633 40.12 16.58 -56.42
CA ASP A 633 39.69 16.23 -57.79
C ASP A 633 38.80 14.99 -58.02
N LEU A 634 37.46 15.17 -57.94
CA LEU A 634 36.58 14.65 -59.00
C LEU A 634 35.34 15.51 -59.32
N VAL A 635 35.48 16.21 -60.45
CA VAL A 635 34.54 16.95 -61.30
C VAL A 635 33.07 16.48 -61.42
N THR A 636 32.16 17.47 -61.32
CA THR A 636 30.93 17.73 -62.12
C THR A 636 29.94 16.62 -62.51
N LEU A 637 28.74 16.69 -61.92
CA LEU A 637 27.41 16.69 -62.55
C LEU A 637 26.44 17.35 -61.53
N GLU A 638 25.33 18.04 -61.82
CA GLU A 638 24.43 18.10 -62.99
C GLU A 638 23.65 19.45 -62.97
N ASN A 639 22.67 19.65 -63.86
CA ASN A 639 21.67 20.74 -63.89
C ASN A 639 22.14 22.18 -64.22
N SER A 640 22.24 22.46 -65.51
CA SER A 640 22.16 23.83 -66.07
C SER A 640 20.77 24.09 -66.67
N PHE A 641 19.95 24.99 -66.13
CA PHE A 641 18.81 25.57 -66.85
C PHE A 641 18.29 26.88 -66.20
N ARG A 642 18.50 28.02 -66.89
CA ARG A 642 17.70 29.29 -66.86
C ARG A 642 17.54 30.10 -65.54
N GLU A 643 17.45 31.44 -65.56
CA GLU A 643 17.79 32.46 -66.59
C GLU A 643 17.99 33.84 -65.90
N ASN A 644 18.91 34.65 -66.44
CA ASN A 644 19.22 36.07 -66.17
C ASN A 644 18.49 36.88 -65.06
N SER A 645 19.29 37.45 -64.15
CA SER A 645 19.32 38.92 -63.94
C SER A 645 20.74 39.37 -63.51
N SER A 646 21.06 40.65 -63.67
CA SER A 646 22.44 41.16 -63.69
C SER A 646 22.77 42.14 -62.57
N GLU A 647 23.99 42.06 -61.98
CA GLU A 647 24.83 43.26 -61.77
C GLU A 647 26.33 42.94 -61.52
N SER A 648 27.14 43.98 -61.26
CA SER A 648 28.59 44.00 -61.51
C SER A 648 29.49 43.71 -60.30
N PRO A 649 30.75 43.24 -60.49
CA PRO A 649 31.60 42.75 -59.41
C PRO A 649 32.53 43.80 -58.77
N LYS A 650 32.86 43.61 -57.48
CA LYS A 650 34.14 44.00 -56.86
C LYS A 650 34.33 43.32 -55.49
N ARG A 651 35.59 42.94 -55.23
CA ARG A 651 36.31 42.76 -53.95
C ARG A 651 35.49 42.48 -52.67
N ASP A 652 35.74 41.34 -52.04
CA ASP A 652 36.60 41.28 -50.84
C ASP A 652 36.89 39.80 -50.49
N SER A 653 38.17 39.41 -50.53
CA SER A 653 38.59 38.00 -50.58
C SER A 653 39.30 37.49 -49.33
N GLU A 654 39.36 38.27 -48.25
CA GLU A 654 40.11 37.91 -47.03
C GLU A 654 39.17 37.58 -45.85
N ASN A 655 38.09 38.35 -45.63
CA ASN A 655 37.13 38.08 -44.53
C ASN A 655 36.36 36.75 -44.68
N GLN A 656 36.08 36.30 -45.91
CA GLN A 656 35.38 35.03 -46.14
C GLN A 656 36.14 33.80 -45.62
N SER A 657 37.42 33.94 -45.26
CA SER A 657 38.24 32.89 -44.65
C SER A 657 37.88 32.72 -43.18
N GLU A 658 37.87 33.82 -42.42
CA GLU A 658 37.72 33.80 -40.96
C GLU A 658 36.29 33.44 -40.53
N ASP A 659 35.27 33.95 -41.22
CA ASP A 659 33.88 33.59 -40.93
C ASP A 659 33.61 32.11 -41.23
N LYS A 660 34.18 31.55 -42.33
CA LYS A 660 34.08 30.11 -42.62
C LYS A 660 34.84 29.25 -41.61
N ILE A 661 35.97 29.71 -41.09
CA ILE A 661 36.69 29.02 -40.00
C ILE A 661 35.82 29.02 -38.73
N ARG A 662 35.19 30.15 -38.38
CA ARG A 662 34.27 30.23 -37.23
C ARG A 662 33.04 29.33 -37.38
N ASP A 663 32.41 29.30 -38.56
CA ASP A 663 31.28 28.40 -38.84
C ASP A 663 31.70 26.92 -38.77
N LEU A 664 32.91 26.60 -39.25
CA LEU A 664 33.48 25.25 -39.14
C LEU A 664 33.80 24.87 -37.70
N ASP A 665 34.42 25.74 -36.90
CA ASP A 665 34.71 25.51 -35.48
C ASP A 665 33.41 25.35 -34.67
N ALA A 666 32.42 26.22 -34.89
CA ALA A 666 31.11 26.11 -34.26
C ALA A 666 30.39 24.81 -34.69
N LYS A 667 30.51 24.37 -35.95
CA LYS A 667 29.96 23.09 -36.38
C LYS A 667 30.75 21.91 -35.79
N ILE A 668 32.07 21.99 -35.66
CA ILE A 668 32.90 20.99 -34.97
C ILE A 668 32.49 20.86 -33.50
N GLU A 669 32.31 21.96 -32.77
CA GLU A 669 31.84 21.94 -31.38
C GLU A 669 30.43 21.33 -31.28
N SER A 670 29.52 21.68 -32.18
CA SER A 670 28.19 21.05 -32.24
C SER A 670 28.26 19.54 -32.50
N LEU A 671 29.13 19.09 -33.42
CA LEU A 671 29.32 17.68 -33.75
C LEU A 671 30.02 16.91 -32.61
N GLN A 672 30.93 17.54 -31.87
CA GLN A 672 31.53 16.96 -30.66
C GLN A 672 30.47 16.79 -29.55
N LYS A 673 29.55 17.75 -29.40
CA LYS A 673 28.43 17.66 -28.47
C LYS A 673 27.42 16.59 -28.88
N GLU A 674 27.02 16.54 -30.16
CA GLU A 674 26.19 15.48 -30.73
C GLU A 674 26.83 14.09 -30.54
N LEU A 675 28.14 13.95 -30.79
CA LEU A 675 28.91 12.71 -30.61
C LEU A 675 29.09 12.33 -29.13
N LYS A 676 29.14 13.30 -28.21
CA LYS A 676 29.13 13.04 -26.77
C LYS A 676 27.76 12.51 -26.33
N ASN A 677 26.68 13.20 -26.69
CA ASN A 677 25.31 12.78 -26.38
C ASN A 677 25.05 11.36 -26.89
N ALA A 678 25.36 11.07 -28.16
CA ALA A 678 25.18 9.75 -28.75
C ALA A 678 25.99 8.63 -28.04
N LYS A 679 27.14 8.95 -27.43
CA LYS A 679 27.89 7.99 -26.60
C LYS A 679 27.24 7.78 -25.22
N GLU A 680 26.70 8.83 -24.63
CA GLU A 680 25.98 8.75 -23.36
C GLU A 680 24.66 7.97 -23.54
N GLU A 681 23.90 8.23 -24.60
CA GLU A 681 22.74 7.46 -25.05
C GLU A 681 23.10 5.99 -25.32
N TYR A 682 24.22 5.69 -25.99
CA TYR A 682 24.65 4.31 -26.25
C TYR A 682 25.03 3.55 -24.98
N GLU A 683 25.72 4.17 -24.02
CA GLU A 683 26.02 3.54 -22.73
C GLU A 683 24.80 3.44 -21.80
N ILE A 684 23.78 4.29 -21.97
CA ILE A 684 22.45 4.11 -21.35
C ILE A 684 21.75 2.90 -21.96
N TYR A 685 21.56 2.87 -23.29
CA TYR A 685 20.94 1.76 -24.01
C TYR A 685 21.61 0.40 -23.72
N LYS A 686 22.94 0.37 -23.60
CA LYS A 686 23.71 -0.82 -23.25
C LYS A 686 23.43 -1.31 -21.83
N LYS A 687 23.22 -0.41 -20.86
CA LYS A 687 22.81 -0.76 -19.49
C LYS A 687 21.35 -1.21 -19.45
N GLU A 688 20.45 -0.51 -20.13
CA GLU A 688 19.04 -0.87 -20.26
C GLU A 688 18.87 -2.22 -20.93
N LYS A 689 19.64 -2.54 -21.99
CA LYS A 689 19.64 -3.87 -22.59
C LYS A 689 20.01 -4.95 -21.57
N VAL A 690 21.11 -4.78 -20.83
CA VAL A 690 21.54 -5.77 -19.83
C VAL A 690 20.52 -5.90 -18.68
N ALA A 691 19.87 -4.81 -18.28
CA ALA A 691 18.78 -4.84 -17.29
C ALA A 691 17.55 -5.59 -17.81
N ASN A 692 17.10 -5.31 -19.04
CA ASN A 692 15.97 -5.98 -19.67
C ASN A 692 16.25 -7.47 -19.95
N GLU A 693 17.48 -7.79 -20.35
CA GLU A 693 17.96 -9.17 -20.58
C GLU A 693 18.03 -9.95 -19.26
N LYS A 694 18.37 -9.29 -18.14
CA LYS A 694 18.25 -9.86 -16.78
C LYS A 694 16.79 -10.05 -16.34
N ILE A 695 15.93 -9.04 -16.51
CA ILE A 695 14.49 -9.13 -16.16
C ILE A 695 13.80 -10.26 -16.94
N LEU A 696 14.14 -10.44 -18.21
CA LEU A 696 13.61 -11.53 -19.04
C LEU A 696 14.05 -12.92 -18.54
N LEU A 697 15.30 -13.05 -18.05
CA LEU A 697 15.78 -14.28 -17.41
C LEU A 697 15.08 -14.54 -16.07
N GLU A 698 14.86 -13.50 -15.25
CA GLU A 698 14.14 -13.62 -13.97
C GLU A 698 12.66 -13.98 -14.19
N GLN A 699 12.01 -13.43 -15.22
CA GLN A 699 10.66 -13.84 -15.63
C GLN A 699 10.62 -15.27 -16.16
N MET A 700 11.61 -15.71 -16.94
CA MET A 700 11.75 -17.11 -17.36
C MET A 700 11.91 -18.07 -16.17
N GLU A 701 12.70 -17.69 -15.15
CA GLU A 701 12.87 -18.51 -13.95
C GLU A 701 11.60 -18.52 -13.09
N LYS A 702 10.90 -17.39 -12.92
CA LYS A 702 9.58 -17.33 -12.25
C LYS A 702 8.55 -18.22 -12.95
N CYS A 703 8.38 -18.09 -14.27
CA CYS A 703 7.50 -18.97 -15.05
C CYS A 703 7.85 -20.47 -14.89
N ARG A 704 9.14 -20.79 -14.69
CA ARG A 704 9.61 -22.17 -14.46
C ARG A 704 9.38 -22.64 -13.02
N THR A 705 9.47 -21.80 -12.00
CA THR A 705 9.08 -22.15 -10.63
C THR A 705 7.57 -22.36 -10.54
N ASP A 706 6.79 -21.47 -11.14
CA ASP A 706 5.34 -21.48 -11.08
C ASP A 706 4.77 -22.72 -11.82
N LEU A 707 5.37 -23.08 -12.97
CA LEU A 707 5.08 -24.34 -13.67
C LEU A 707 5.41 -25.58 -12.81
N ASN A 708 6.57 -25.61 -12.15
CA ASN A 708 6.95 -26.71 -11.26
C ASN A 708 6.00 -26.83 -10.07
N GLU A 709 5.57 -25.71 -9.48
CA GLU A 709 4.59 -25.73 -8.39
C GLU A 709 3.22 -26.19 -8.90
N MET A 710 2.73 -25.70 -10.03
CA MET A 710 1.47 -26.16 -10.63
C MET A 710 1.49 -27.65 -10.96
N VAL A 711 2.63 -28.21 -11.41
CA VAL A 711 2.80 -29.66 -11.58
C VAL A 711 2.72 -30.39 -10.23
N CYS A 712 3.35 -29.85 -9.18
CA CYS A 712 3.28 -30.42 -7.83
C CYS A 712 1.88 -30.31 -7.20
N GLN A 713 1.14 -29.24 -7.46
CA GLN A 713 -0.24 -29.07 -7.02
C GLN A 713 -1.18 -30.03 -7.77
N ASN A 714 -1.01 -30.18 -9.09
CA ASN A 714 -1.74 -31.20 -9.86
C ASN A 714 -1.46 -32.62 -9.33
N ALA A 715 -0.21 -32.99 -9.08
CA ALA A 715 0.11 -34.31 -8.50
C ALA A 715 -0.54 -34.53 -7.11
N LYS A 716 -0.63 -33.48 -6.27
CA LYS A 716 -1.35 -33.50 -4.98
C LYS A 716 -2.88 -33.57 -5.13
N LEU A 717 -3.43 -33.08 -6.24
CA LEU A 717 -4.86 -33.17 -6.55
C LEU A 717 -5.21 -34.54 -7.15
N THR A 718 -4.39 -35.07 -8.07
CA THR A 718 -4.52 -36.43 -8.61
C THR A 718 -4.48 -37.46 -7.49
N THR A 719 -3.48 -37.42 -6.61
CA THR A 719 -3.41 -38.36 -5.47
C THR A 719 -4.58 -38.20 -4.48
N LYS A 720 -5.12 -36.99 -4.29
CA LYS A 720 -6.38 -36.80 -3.54
C LYS A 720 -7.57 -37.45 -4.23
N ILE A 721 -7.70 -37.29 -5.55
CA ILE A 721 -8.75 -37.94 -6.34
C ILE A 721 -8.61 -39.45 -6.26
N GLU A 722 -7.41 -40.00 -6.45
CA GLU A 722 -7.13 -41.45 -6.31
C GLU A 722 -7.53 -41.98 -4.93
N THR A 723 -7.14 -41.32 -3.83
CA THR A 723 -7.56 -41.73 -2.48
C THR A 723 -9.07 -41.59 -2.24
N SER A 724 -9.73 -40.60 -2.87
CA SER A 724 -11.20 -40.46 -2.83
C SER A 724 -11.89 -41.59 -3.60
N ASP A 725 -11.36 -41.93 -4.78
CA ASP A 725 -11.84 -43.00 -5.65
C ASP A 725 -11.58 -44.40 -5.07
N GLU A 726 -10.58 -44.57 -4.20
CA GLU A 726 -10.41 -45.78 -3.40
C GLU A 726 -11.39 -45.80 -2.21
N MET A 727 -11.57 -44.69 -1.52
CA MET A 727 -12.56 -44.55 -0.42
C MET A 727 -14.02 -44.79 -0.88
N PHE A 728 -14.35 -44.51 -2.15
CA PHE A 728 -15.66 -44.83 -2.75
C PHE A 728 -15.81 -46.28 -3.27
N LYS A 729 -14.77 -47.12 -3.16
CA LYS A 729 -14.77 -48.53 -3.60
C LYS A 729 -14.80 -49.54 -2.44
N VAL A 730 -14.97 -49.08 -1.20
CA VAL A 730 -15.05 -49.87 0.04
C VAL A 730 -16.45 -49.82 0.63
#